data_AF-A0A1M6USJ8-F1
#
_entry.id   AF-A0A1M6USJ8-F1
#
_cell.length_a   1.000
_cell.length_b   1.000
_cell.length_c   1.000
_cell.angle_alpha   90.00
_cell.angle_beta   90.00
_cell.angle_gamma   90.00
#
_symmetry.space_group_name_H-M   'P 1'
#
loop_
_entity.id
_entity.type
_entity.pdbx_description
1 polymer ?
#
loop_
_entity_poly.entity_id
_entity_poly.type
_entity_poly.pdbx_seq_one_letter_code
_entity_poly.pdbx_strand_id
1 'polypeptide(L)'
;MKLNAVKRIALGATIFGLVGAVTSQAVVEDNQRELDIIIRDFPVTHQDFENFQEEAHNSIVNGGKKSGGRTIGRYPDTWHASYTSNTEWATRRSNEDIFGCGNTQTPQYGIAVGVEGYPHDIASASGATSTVPDYIKTVTDPTGFAWYGEFKDCTKDAKWNPLGLQVMRGLVSDLCSDASGSWAANLSDDKKNCSGTKVCKTHSWSQIVYTTPGMVEQRLIFPPDPNDCDPNDPTKCALDIYEPVITKARSACDNEYFAQWYSDAKDAFGNEVNKRTNTTLILDQDPQDGRYFEIDKNWNNGGYFPLDSITDDGQFQWVSQKLMFPNQYGPQSLSIFCPPYDYQWADTQTDFMGDNTEALCNAWKSAGGPRSPTAASDVAVSSGKMGLRHLRNYGFTMMGVAKFKYKKGKGEVFKFTGDDDMWIFVDGVLVVDLGGTHLAASGTANMDYLAANGHGCHPGDPMLDSCGLKLDNEGWIDDSWHYLHFFYADRQSDGSNLRIRSSLSELAPSRYGQPAIGSVLAKLDSNGNQTVTMFLNTTLDATTIQNIATFGSTQPTIIVMRTETDPATGAKTIKTYGYYVTSIEQGASMGSAGVQYTFTGVLMDENGQPAANPIIVGGDKIAFNSPTDTEFLNSDEYKIQKADYAAQGIDEATWDALMRWNSKMTFKVTSASGKPVVGYPDTPEDWPGAEFKAPTQGSPFVMDSAIVRPDFTNQATVLTTIAENKGGELPLDYTADLLFTSVPSGVGKNNNPLALTNDEKKIFSATTLDGSTSATTTAYVGGQESATSMCYSNGVESCFSVSYPVMGPFRINVRVFDHLGHFVSQYQKSMNEEELHKALAGKGGNVAGVDEAGCDTKLYGETGAGFITIKMYPVSQNGRTVATGPYIYQVTFVQEAYTACIKEGSSAWPHTIYYSRTSETYRRGYKRAKVK
;
A
#
# COMPACT_ATOMS: atom_id res chain seq x y z
N MET A 1 -13.35 -4.99 16.04
CA MET A 1 -12.35 -4.72 17.09
C MET A 1 -12.67 -3.32 17.63
N LYS A 2 -12.76 -3.15 18.96
CA LYS A 2 -13.40 -1.97 19.59
C LYS A 2 -12.63 -0.67 19.31
N LEU A 3 -13.32 0.33 18.74
CA LEU A 3 -12.86 1.72 18.63
C LEU A 3 -12.51 2.27 20.02
N ASN A 4 -11.28 2.75 20.23
CA ASN A 4 -10.92 3.61 21.36
C ASN A 4 -10.88 5.06 20.90
N ALA A 5 -11.95 5.76 21.22
CA ALA A 5 -12.17 7.18 20.99
C ALA A 5 -11.44 8.03 22.04
N VAL A 6 -10.11 8.24 21.92
CA VAL A 6 -9.39 9.34 22.59
C VAL A 6 -8.08 9.65 21.84
N LYS A 7 -8.10 10.40 20.73
CA LYS A 7 -6.89 11.10 20.26
C LYS A 7 -7.18 12.59 20.01
N ARG A 8 -6.90 13.33 21.10
CA ARG A 8 -6.30 14.67 21.25
C ARG A 8 -6.86 15.86 20.43
N ILE A 9 -7.69 16.63 21.14
CA ILE A 9 -7.90 18.07 20.94
C ILE A 9 -6.76 18.82 21.65
N ALA A 10 -5.92 19.57 20.93
CA ALA A 10 -5.22 20.77 21.43
C ALA A 10 -4.56 21.57 20.28
N LEU A 11 -5.00 22.82 20.15
CA LEU A 11 -4.54 23.93 19.30
C LEU A 11 -3.02 24.18 19.24
N GLY A 12 -2.56 24.76 18.12
CA GLY A 12 -1.61 25.89 18.18
C GLY A 12 -0.68 26.21 17.01
N ALA A 13 -1.22 26.73 15.89
CA ALA A 13 -0.69 27.83 15.07
C ALA A 13 0.69 27.75 14.33
N THR A 14 0.61 27.97 13.00
CA THR A 14 1.54 28.73 12.12
C THR A 14 2.96 28.21 11.83
N ILE A 15 3.20 27.72 10.60
CA ILE A 15 4.03 28.35 9.52
C ILE A 15 4.54 27.32 8.50
N PHE A 16 4.21 27.60 7.22
CA PHE A 16 4.96 27.40 5.97
C PHE A 16 6.05 26.31 5.88
N GLY A 17 5.89 25.43 4.88
CA GLY A 17 6.64 25.61 3.63
C GLY A 17 8.16 25.47 3.69
N LEU A 18 8.70 24.66 4.61
CA LEU A 18 10.04 24.12 4.52
C LEU A 18 9.97 22.66 4.96
N VAL A 19 10.64 21.80 4.21
CA VAL A 19 10.75 20.37 4.46
C VAL A 19 11.31 20.17 5.88
N GLY A 20 10.43 19.97 6.85
CA GLY A 20 10.73 19.49 8.19
C GLY A 20 10.26 18.04 8.25
N ALA A 21 11.21 17.12 8.18
CA ALA A 21 10.94 15.70 8.24
C ALA A 21 10.35 15.35 9.60
N VAL A 22 9.19 14.71 9.58
CA VAL A 22 8.56 14.14 10.76
C VAL A 22 8.85 12.66 10.75
N THR A 23 9.26 12.13 11.89
CA THR A 23 10.09 10.92 11.94
C THR A 23 9.38 9.81 12.69
N SER A 24 8.56 9.08 11.96
CA SER A 24 8.30 7.68 12.28
C SER A 24 8.28 6.84 11.01
N GLN A 25 8.46 5.52 11.16
CA GLN A 25 8.27 4.56 10.08
C GLN A 25 6.81 4.42 9.67
N ALA A 26 5.90 5.20 10.29
CA ALA A 26 4.56 5.38 9.76
C ALA A 26 4.65 6.03 8.39
N VAL A 27 3.84 5.48 7.51
CA VAL A 27 3.92 5.63 6.06
C VAL A 27 3.69 7.06 5.59
N VAL A 28 3.14 7.92 6.44
CA VAL A 28 2.97 9.36 6.30
C VAL A 28 2.73 9.89 7.73
N GLU A 29 3.03 11.15 8.04
CA GLU A 29 2.59 11.74 9.30
C GLU A 29 1.07 11.54 9.51
N ASP A 30 0.61 11.41 10.75
CA ASP A 30 -0.83 11.29 11.06
C ASP A 30 -1.67 12.44 10.45
N ASN A 31 -1.06 13.63 10.37
CA ASN A 31 -1.61 14.86 9.81
C ASN A 31 -1.34 15.01 8.30
N GLN A 32 -0.87 13.99 7.59
CA GLN A 32 -0.65 14.04 6.15
C GLN A 32 -1.24 12.80 5.46
N ARG A 33 -1.48 12.92 4.15
CA ARG A 33 -1.82 11.80 3.27
C ARG A 33 -0.92 11.84 2.05
N GLU A 34 -0.39 10.69 1.66
CA GLU A 34 0.53 10.57 0.53
C GLU A 34 -0.14 9.82 -0.62
N LEU A 35 -0.01 10.37 -1.81
CA LEU A 35 -0.48 9.78 -3.06
C LEU A 35 0.74 9.49 -3.93
N ASP A 36 0.78 8.32 -4.55
CA ASP A 36 1.81 8.02 -5.55
C ASP A 36 1.52 8.82 -6.81
N ILE A 37 2.54 9.47 -7.37
CA ILE A 37 2.42 10.22 -8.62
C ILE A 37 3.55 9.90 -9.61
N ILE A 38 3.18 9.90 -10.89
CA ILE A 38 4.08 9.80 -12.03
C ILE A 38 3.91 11.08 -12.85
N ILE A 39 4.96 11.89 -12.88
CA ILE A 39 5.00 13.13 -13.67
C ILE A 39 5.75 12.85 -14.97
N ARG A 40 5.20 13.33 -16.08
CA ARG A 40 5.88 13.35 -17.37
C ARG A 40 6.06 14.78 -17.82
N ASP A 41 7.32 15.18 -17.93
CA ASP A 41 7.74 16.51 -18.36
C ASP A 41 7.93 16.53 -19.87
N PHE A 42 7.34 17.52 -20.54
CA PHE A 42 7.36 17.67 -21.99
C PHE A 42 8.22 18.87 -22.41
N PRO A 43 8.87 18.80 -23.58
CA PRO A 43 9.49 19.99 -24.15
C PRO A 43 8.40 21.00 -24.50
N VAL A 44 8.65 22.29 -24.29
CA VAL A 44 7.65 23.36 -24.59
C VAL A 44 7.24 23.39 -26.07
N THR A 45 8.07 22.82 -26.95
CA THR A 45 7.79 22.66 -28.38
C THR A 45 6.78 21.56 -28.71
N HIS A 46 6.36 20.76 -27.74
CA HIS A 46 5.37 19.71 -27.95
C HIS A 46 4.02 20.34 -28.32
N GLN A 47 3.40 19.86 -29.40
CA GLN A 47 2.22 20.54 -30.00
C GLN A 47 0.98 20.54 -29.10
N ASP A 48 0.94 19.64 -28.11
CA ASP A 48 -0.17 19.54 -27.16
C ASP A 48 -0.14 20.61 -26.07
N PHE A 49 1.03 21.23 -25.85
CA PHE A 49 1.28 22.22 -24.81
C PHE A 49 1.44 23.63 -25.40
N GLU A 50 1.10 24.66 -24.62
CA GLU A 50 1.17 26.09 -24.98
C GLU A 50 0.42 26.43 -26.27
N ASN A 51 -0.76 25.83 -26.39
CA ASN A 51 -1.50 25.73 -27.63
C ASN A 51 -2.56 26.86 -27.78
N PHE A 52 -2.94 27.54 -26.70
CA PHE A 52 -3.88 28.66 -26.60
C PHE A 52 -5.18 28.49 -27.39
N GLN A 53 -5.84 27.33 -27.24
CA GLN A 53 -6.98 26.99 -28.09
C GLN A 53 -8.20 27.89 -27.89
N GLU A 54 -8.51 28.28 -26.64
CA GLU A 54 -9.54 29.29 -26.33
C GLU A 54 -9.29 30.59 -27.10
N GLU A 55 -8.06 31.09 -27.03
CA GLU A 55 -7.71 32.38 -27.59
C GLU A 55 -7.60 32.36 -29.11
N ALA A 56 -7.26 31.20 -29.69
CA ALA A 56 -7.32 31.00 -31.13
C ALA A 56 -8.74 31.19 -31.65
N HIS A 57 -9.75 30.60 -31.00
CA HIS A 57 -11.16 30.78 -31.37
C HIS A 57 -11.54 32.27 -31.34
N ASN A 58 -11.30 32.92 -30.20
CA ASN A 58 -11.68 34.31 -30.03
C ASN A 58 -11.00 35.22 -31.07
N SER A 59 -9.72 34.98 -31.37
CA SER A 59 -9.01 35.74 -32.39
C SER A 59 -9.51 35.48 -33.82
N ILE A 60 -9.91 34.26 -34.16
CA ILE A 60 -10.45 33.90 -35.48
C ILE A 60 -11.85 34.51 -35.67
N VAL A 61 -12.73 34.39 -34.68
CA VAL A 61 -14.16 34.78 -34.79
C VAL A 61 -14.39 36.26 -34.49
N ASN A 62 -13.62 36.83 -33.57
CA ASN A 62 -13.80 38.21 -33.09
C ASN A 62 -12.63 39.14 -33.44
N GLY A 63 -11.61 38.66 -34.14
CA GLY A 63 -10.45 39.44 -34.57
C GLY A 63 -10.78 40.76 -35.26
N GLY A 64 -10.30 41.86 -34.70
CA GLY A 64 -10.57 43.22 -35.18
C GLY A 64 -11.83 43.88 -34.61
N LYS A 65 -12.64 43.15 -33.81
CA LYS A 65 -13.73 43.77 -33.02
C LYS A 65 -13.16 44.49 -31.80
N LYS A 66 -13.95 45.42 -31.24
CA LYS A 66 -13.62 46.13 -30.00
C LYS A 66 -14.11 45.35 -28.78
N SER A 67 -13.23 45.13 -27.81
CA SER A 67 -13.56 44.64 -26.47
C SER A 67 -12.95 45.59 -25.42
N GLY A 68 -13.80 46.13 -24.55
CA GLY A 68 -13.46 47.14 -23.54
C GLY A 68 -12.54 48.28 -24.04
N GLY A 69 -12.84 48.80 -25.24
CA GLY A 69 -12.12 49.93 -25.86
C GLY A 69 -10.93 49.54 -26.74
N ARG A 70 -10.43 48.31 -26.63
CA ARG A 70 -9.26 47.82 -27.39
C ARG A 70 -9.64 46.80 -28.45
N THR A 71 -8.75 46.59 -29.41
CA THR A 71 -9.02 45.74 -30.57
C THR A 71 -8.49 44.34 -30.30
N ILE A 72 -9.34 43.32 -30.46
CA ILE A 72 -8.93 41.92 -30.33
C ILE A 72 -7.97 41.59 -31.49
N GLY A 73 -6.83 40.96 -31.17
CA GLY A 73 -5.87 40.49 -32.17
C GLY A 73 -6.56 39.63 -33.23
N ARG A 74 -6.22 39.83 -34.50
CA ARG A 74 -6.85 39.15 -35.63
C ARG A 74 -5.96 38.03 -36.14
N TYR A 75 -6.51 36.83 -36.25
CA TYR A 75 -5.86 35.74 -36.98
C TYR A 75 -5.99 35.92 -38.51
N PRO A 76 -4.94 35.67 -39.30
CA PRO A 76 -3.56 35.39 -38.90
C PRO A 76 -2.72 36.66 -38.66
N ASP A 77 -3.23 37.85 -39.00
CA ASP A 77 -2.48 39.11 -39.12
C ASP A 77 -1.61 39.49 -37.90
N THR A 78 -2.14 39.34 -36.68
CA THR A 78 -1.46 39.72 -35.44
C THR A 78 -0.80 38.54 -34.74
N TRP A 79 -0.88 37.34 -35.32
CA TRP A 79 -0.27 36.14 -34.74
C TRP A 79 1.17 36.03 -35.18
N HIS A 80 2.01 35.49 -34.29
CA HIS A 80 3.39 35.22 -34.63
C HIS A 80 3.46 34.21 -35.80
N ALA A 81 4.23 34.56 -36.84
CA ALA A 81 4.19 33.90 -38.15
C ALA A 81 4.39 32.37 -38.11
N SER A 82 5.11 31.90 -37.10
CA SER A 82 5.36 30.48 -36.91
C SER A 82 4.15 29.64 -36.51
N TYR A 83 3.14 30.26 -35.88
CA TYR A 83 1.88 29.62 -35.55
C TYR A 83 0.99 29.55 -36.79
N THR A 84 0.95 30.65 -37.53
CA THR A 84 0.19 30.76 -38.78
C THR A 84 0.78 29.92 -39.91
N SER A 85 2.09 29.61 -39.88
CA SER A 85 2.76 28.79 -40.89
C SER A 85 2.71 27.29 -40.62
N ASN A 86 2.38 26.86 -39.40
CA ASN A 86 2.22 25.44 -39.09
C ASN A 86 0.81 24.99 -39.51
N THR A 87 0.72 24.22 -40.59
CA THR A 87 -0.55 23.78 -41.18
C THR A 87 -1.37 22.88 -40.25
N GLU A 88 -0.70 22.02 -39.48
CA GLU A 88 -1.33 21.10 -38.52
C GLU A 88 -1.95 21.92 -37.36
N TRP A 89 -1.16 22.83 -36.79
CA TRP A 89 -1.60 23.74 -35.75
C TRP A 89 -2.77 24.64 -36.21
N ALA A 90 -2.69 25.21 -37.42
CA ALA A 90 -3.72 26.08 -37.98
C ALA A 90 -5.03 25.34 -38.30
N THR A 91 -4.94 24.08 -38.77
CA THR A 91 -6.12 23.28 -39.12
C THR A 91 -6.94 22.91 -37.89
N ARG A 92 -6.31 22.49 -36.78
CA ARG A 92 -7.03 22.12 -35.55
C ARG A 92 -7.83 23.27 -34.95
N ARG A 93 -7.31 24.50 -35.05
CA ARG A 93 -7.94 25.70 -34.49
C ARG A 93 -9.03 26.31 -35.34
N SER A 94 -9.01 26.04 -36.65
CA SER A 94 -10.02 26.51 -37.57
C SER A 94 -11.18 25.53 -37.75
N ASN A 95 -11.07 24.29 -37.23
CA ASN A 95 -12.09 23.25 -37.31
C ASN A 95 -12.65 22.87 -35.94
N GLU A 96 -13.42 23.79 -35.37
CA GLU A 96 -13.96 23.69 -34.01
C GLU A 96 -15.03 22.61 -33.85
N ASP A 97 -15.72 22.23 -34.93
CA ASP A 97 -16.71 21.15 -34.88
C ASP A 97 -16.07 19.79 -34.52
N ILE A 98 -14.78 19.62 -34.83
CA ILE A 98 -14.02 18.39 -34.52
C ILE A 98 -13.16 18.58 -33.27
N PHE A 99 -12.45 19.71 -33.19
CA PHE A 99 -11.40 19.91 -32.20
C PHE A 99 -11.77 20.90 -31.09
N GLY A 100 -12.91 21.57 -31.15
CA GLY A 100 -13.30 22.63 -30.21
C GLY A 100 -13.26 22.19 -28.74
N CYS A 101 -12.68 23.04 -27.89
CA CYS A 101 -12.75 22.90 -26.44
C CYS A 101 -14.04 23.52 -25.92
N GLY A 102 -14.61 22.95 -24.87
CA GLY A 102 -15.60 23.61 -24.02
C GLY A 102 -14.91 24.50 -23.00
N ASN A 103 -15.10 25.82 -23.13
CA ASN A 103 -14.63 26.85 -22.20
C ASN A 103 -15.54 28.09 -22.31
N THR A 104 -15.18 29.20 -21.67
CA THR A 104 -16.02 30.41 -21.67
C THR A 104 -16.20 31.04 -23.05
N GLN A 105 -15.23 30.94 -23.97
CA GLN A 105 -15.37 31.50 -25.32
C GLN A 105 -16.22 30.61 -26.22
N THR A 106 -16.18 29.30 -25.96
CA THR A 106 -16.86 28.27 -26.76
C THR A 106 -17.78 27.39 -25.90
N PRO A 107 -18.74 27.98 -25.16
CA PRO A 107 -19.60 27.23 -24.24
C PRO A 107 -20.47 26.21 -24.97
N GLN A 108 -20.71 26.37 -26.28
CA GLN A 108 -21.46 25.41 -27.07
C GLN A 108 -20.83 24.00 -27.11
N TYR A 109 -19.51 23.89 -26.93
CA TYR A 109 -18.79 22.61 -26.94
C TYR A 109 -18.53 22.05 -25.53
N GLY A 110 -18.92 22.78 -24.48
CA GLY A 110 -18.70 22.39 -23.09
C GLY A 110 -19.97 22.13 -22.29
N ILE A 111 -19.80 21.56 -21.10
CA ILE A 111 -20.83 21.45 -20.06
C ILE A 111 -20.46 22.39 -18.92
N ALA A 112 -21.45 23.11 -18.37
CA ALA A 112 -21.18 23.97 -17.23
C ALA A 112 -20.97 23.14 -15.96
N VAL A 113 -20.07 23.62 -15.10
CA VAL A 113 -19.83 23.04 -13.77
C VAL A 113 -20.74 23.71 -12.75
N GLY A 114 -21.34 22.94 -11.85
CA GLY A 114 -22.15 23.44 -10.73
C GLY A 114 -21.31 23.82 -9.52
N VAL A 115 -21.91 24.52 -8.56
CA VAL A 115 -21.22 25.10 -7.39
C VAL A 115 -20.50 24.03 -6.56
N GLU A 116 -21.08 22.84 -6.43
CA GLU A 116 -20.53 21.74 -5.63
C GLU A 116 -19.48 20.88 -6.39
N GLY A 117 -19.14 21.23 -7.63
CA GLY A 117 -18.21 20.48 -8.46
C GLY A 117 -18.81 19.21 -9.08
N TYR A 118 -20.14 19.21 -9.27
CA TYR A 118 -20.84 18.26 -10.13
C TYR A 118 -21.25 18.95 -11.43
N PRO A 119 -21.46 18.22 -12.54
CA PRO A 119 -21.99 18.83 -13.76
C PRO A 119 -23.31 19.56 -13.50
N HIS A 120 -23.43 20.79 -13.98
CA HIS A 120 -24.72 21.47 -14.05
C HIS A 120 -25.55 20.92 -15.22
N ASP A 121 -24.88 20.73 -16.36
CA ASP A 121 -25.46 20.23 -17.60
C ASP A 121 -24.97 18.80 -17.91
N ILE A 122 -25.85 17.98 -18.48
CA ILE A 122 -25.52 16.59 -18.90
C ILE A 122 -25.01 16.50 -20.34
N ALA A 123 -25.20 17.57 -21.13
CA ALA A 123 -24.79 17.66 -22.53
C ALA A 123 -24.48 19.11 -22.91
N SER A 124 -23.49 19.31 -23.76
CA SER A 124 -23.20 20.61 -24.38
C SER A 124 -24.29 21.00 -25.37
N ALA A 125 -24.35 22.27 -25.76
CA ALA A 125 -25.28 22.73 -26.79
C ALA A 125 -25.03 22.07 -28.16
N SER A 126 -23.80 21.66 -28.44
CA SER A 126 -23.41 20.88 -29.63
C SER A 126 -23.75 19.39 -29.52
N GLY A 127 -24.29 18.93 -28.38
CA GLY A 127 -24.70 17.54 -28.14
C GLY A 127 -23.60 16.62 -27.60
N ALA A 128 -22.45 17.15 -27.19
CA ALA A 128 -21.39 16.33 -26.58
C ALA A 128 -21.72 16.02 -25.11
N THR A 129 -21.45 14.80 -24.66
CA THR A 129 -21.75 14.34 -23.29
C THR A 129 -20.52 13.71 -22.65
N SER A 130 -20.47 13.72 -21.32
CA SER A 130 -19.40 13.03 -20.59
C SER A 130 -19.46 11.52 -20.82
N THR A 131 -18.30 10.86 -20.74
CA THR A 131 -18.15 9.40 -20.82
C THR A 131 -18.27 8.72 -19.46
N VAL A 132 -18.55 9.44 -18.36
CA VAL A 132 -18.87 8.83 -17.06
C VAL A 132 -20.06 7.87 -17.17
N PRO A 133 -20.17 6.84 -16.31
CA PRO A 133 -21.31 5.93 -16.32
C PRO A 133 -22.67 6.64 -16.15
N ASP A 134 -23.73 6.07 -16.70
CA ASP A 134 -25.05 6.73 -16.70
C ASP A 134 -25.59 7.05 -15.30
N TYR A 135 -25.35 6.22 -14.29
CA TYR A 135 -25.73 6.52 -12.91
C TYR A 135 -24.90 7.66 -12.30
N ILE A 136 -23.68 7.92 -12.79
CA ILE A 136 -22.90 9.11 -12.42
C ILE A 136 -23.44 10.35 -13.14
N LYS A 137 -23.84 10.24 -14.41
CA LYS A 137 -24.45 11.36 -15.17
C LYS A 137 -25.69 11.94 -14.50
N THR A 138 -26.39 11.15 -13.70
CA THR A 138 -27.57 11.62 -12.94
C THR A 138 -27.21 12.50 -11.73
N VAL A 139 -25.95 12.51 -11.30
CA VAL A 139 -25.46 13.39 -10.24
C VAL A 139 -25.15 14.75 -10.85
N THR A 140 -26.12 15.65 -10.76
CA THR A 140 -25.97 17.03 -11.22
C THR A 140 -26.17 18.01 -10.08
N ASP A 141 -25.57 19.19 -10.20
CA ASP A 141 -25.88 20.35 -9.37
C ASP A 141 -26.63 21.39 -10.22
N PRO A 142 -27.97 21.27 -10.33
CA PRO A 142 -28.78 22.14 -11.19
C PRO A 142 -29.08 23.51 -10.55
N THR A 143 -28.57 23.78 -9.34
CA THR A 143 -29.03 24.93 -8.56
C THR A 143 -28.27 26.21 -8.85
N GLY A 144 -27.12 26.13 -9.54
CA GLY A 144 -26.30 27.27 -9.92
C GLY A 144 -25.01 26.88 -10.62
N PHE A 145 -24.27 27.90 -11.09
CA PHE A 145 -23.00 27.71 -11.80
C PHE A 145 -21.80 27.91 -10.89
N ALA A 146 -20.74 27.13 -11.13
CA ALA A 146 -19.40 27.47 -10.67
C ALA A 146 -18.92 28.70 -11.45
N TRP A 147 -18.52 29.73 -10.69
CA TRP A 147 -17.97 30.96 -11.24
C TRP A 147 -16.51 31.10 -10.80
N TYR A 148 -15.61 31.33 -11.74
CA TYR A 148 -14.20 31.65 -11.47
C TYR A 148 -13.90 33.08 -11.91
N GLY A 149 -13.10 33.81 -11.14
CA GLY A 149 -12.87 35.23 -11.41
C GLY A 149 -11.76 35.87 -10.60
N GLU A 150 -11.68 37.19 -10.72
CA GLU A 150 -10.74 38.04 -10.00
C GLU A 150 -11.48 39.00 -9.06
N PHE A 151 -10.91 39.18 -7.87
CA PHE A 151 -11.50 39.95 -6.78
C PHE A 151 -10.45 40.86 -6.15
N LYS A 152 -10.93 41.97 -5.55
CA LYS A 152 -10.13 43.06 -4.98
C LYS A 152 -10.51 43.30 -3.52
N ASP A 153 -9.73 44.18 -2.88
CA ASP A 153 -9.86 44.54 -1.47
C ASP A 153 -9.80 43.30 -0.57
N CYS A 154 -8.93 42.37 -0.95
CA CYS A 154 -8.76 41.11 -0.23
C CYS A 154 -7.92 41.34 1.04
N THR A 155 -8.34 40.69 2.13
CA THR A 155 -7.66 40.78 3.42
C THR A 155 -6.88 39.51 3.73
N LYS A 156 -5.85 39.61 4.57
CA LYS A 156 -5.08 38.46 5.05
C LYS A 156 -6.00 37.44 5.71
N ASP A 157 -5.85 36.18 5.32
CA ASP A 157 -6.57 35.03 5.86
C ASP A 157 -5.61 33.86 5.98
N ALA A 158 -5.67 33.10 7.07
CA ALA A 158 -4.69 32.04 7.32
C ALA A 158 -4.75 30.91 6.30
N LYS A 159 -5.92 30.65 5.70
CA LYS A 159 -6.15 29.56 4.76
C LYS A 159 -6.11 30.06 3.32
N TRP A 160 -6.95 31.04 3.00
CA TRP A 160 -7.18 31.44 1.61
C TRP A 160 -6.21 32.53 1.14
N ASN A 161 -5.74 33.42 2.02
CA ASN A 161 -4.86 34.53 1.65
C ASN A 161 -3.72 34.74 2.66
N PRO A 162 -2.83 33.75 2.85
CA PRO A 162 -1.80 33.83 3.88
C PRO A 162 -0.78 34.93 3.62
N LEU A 163 -0.60 35.33 2.36
CA LEU A 163 0.29 36.41 1.93
C LEU A 163 -0.32 37.81 2.07
N GLY A 164 -1.63 37.92 2.30
CA GLY A 164 -2.32 39.21 2.39
C GLY A 164 -2.38 39.99 1.08
N LEU A 165 -2.50 39.28 -0.06
CA LEU A 165 -2.65 39.88 -1.38
C LEU A 165 -3.90 40.77 -1.43
N GLN A 166 -3.82 41.88 -2.16
CA GLN A 166 -4.95 42.80 -2.38
C GLN A 166 -5.87 42.38 -3.53
N VAL A 167 -5.33 41.57 -4.45
CA VAL A 167 -6.02 41.02 -5.62
C VAL A 167 -5.84 39.51 -5.58
N MET A 168 -6.93 38.77 -5.80
CA MET A 168 -6.91 37.31 -5.82
C MET A 168 -7.76 36.76 -6.95
N ARG A 169 -7.42 35.56 -7.43
CA ARG A 169 -8.21 34.80 -8.39
C ARG A 169 -8.68 33.47 -7.80
N GLY A 170 -9.89 33.03 -8.12
CA GLY A 170 -10.44 31.81 -7.55
C GLY A 170 -11.92 31.61 -7.85
N LEU A 171 -12.49 30.55 -7.29
CA LEU A 171 -13.94 30.35 -7.28
C LEU A 171 -14.62 31.46 -6.48
N VAL A 172 -15.72 32.01 -7.00
CA VAL A 172 -16.50 33.05 -6.33
C VAL A 172 -17.00 32.55 -4.97
N SER A 173 -17.44 31.30 -4.88
CA SER A 173 -17.91 30.67 -3.64
C SER A 173 -16.85 30.65 -2.55
N ASP A 174 -15.57 30.52 -2.91
CA ASP A 174 -14.46 30.50 -1.95
C ASP A 174 -14.06 31.93 -1.54
N LEU A 175 -13.86 32.83 -2.51
CA LEU A 175 -13.19 34.11 -2.26
C LEU A 175 -14.12 35.32 -2.09
N CYS A 176 -15.34 35.28 -2.64
CA CYS A 176 -16.15 36.49 -2.83
C CYS A 176 -17.59 36.37 -2.33
N SER A 177 -18.37 35.35 -2.67
CA SER A 177 -19.81 35.32 -2.34
C SER A 177 -20.38 33.91 -2.21
N ASP A 178 -21.02 33.61 -1.07
CA ASP A 178 -21.79 32.37 -0.86
C ASP A 178 -23.08 32.31 -1.70
N ALA A 179 -23.55 33.45 -2.22
CA ALA A 179 -24.77 33.53 -3.00
C ALA A 179 -24.55 33.30 -4.51
N SER A 180 -23.33 32.95 -4.94
CA SER A 180 -22.97 32.81 -6.35
C SER A 180 -23.82 31.79 -7.10
N GLY A 181 -24.30 30.73 -6.41
CA GLY A 181 -25.21 29.75 -6.99
C GLY A 181 -26.55 30.35 -7.44
N SER A 182 -26.99 31.46 -6.83
CA SER A 182 -28.24 32.14 -7.23
C SER A 182 -28.07 33.10 -8.42
N TRP A 183 -26.85 33.30 -8.92
CA TRP A 183 -26.60 34.22 -10.02
C TRP A 183 -27.09 33.64 -11.34
N ALA A 184 -27.92 34.41 -12.05
CA ALA A 184 -28.34 34.06 -13.40
C ALA A 184 -27.12 34.01 -14.34
N ALA A 185 -27.13 33.10 -15.31
CA ALA A 185 -26.01 32.90 -16.24
C ALA A 185 -25.60 34.18 -17.01
N ASN A 186 -26.56 35.06 -17.28
CA ASN A 186 -26.34 36.33 -17.99
C ASN A 186 -26.22 37.54 -17.06
N LEU A 187 -26.00 37.33 -15.76
CA LEU A 187 -25.83 38.42 -14.80
C LEU A 187 -24.54 39.19 -15.13
N SER A 188 -24.68 40.51 -15.30
CA SER A 188 -23.57 41.40 -15.59
C SER A 188 -22.68 41.60 -14.35
N ASP A 189 -21.38 41.81 -14.56
CA ASP A 189 -20.39 41.89 -13.48
C ASP A 189 -20.66 43.05 -12.50
N ASP A 190 -21.22 44.18 -12.96
CA ASP A 190 -21.62 45.30 -12.11
C ASP A 190 -22.73 44.97 -11.09
N LYS A 191 -23.40 43.83 -11.26
CA LYS A 191 -24.45 43.33 -10.35
C LYS A 191 -23.96 42.20 -9.44
N LYS A 192 -22.75 41.70 -9.67
CA LYS A 192 -22.12 40.65 -8.86
C LYS A 192 -21.37 41.31 -7.72
N ASN A 193 -21.78 41.02 -6.48
CA ASN A 193 -21.19 41.63 -5.29
C ASN A 193 -20.61 40.55 -4.37
N CYS A 194 -19.48 40.87 -3.74
CA CYS A 194 -18.91 40.03 -2.70
C CYS A 194 -19.65 40.22 -1.37
N SER A 195 -19.77 39.14 -0.60
CA SER A 195 -20.27 39.16 0.76
C SER A 195 -19.27 39.86 1.68
N GLY A 196 -19.79 40.63 2.65
CA GLY A 196 -18.98 41.25 3.68
C GLY A 196 -18.20 40.25 4.57
N THR A 197 -18.53 38.97 4.54
CA THR A 197 -17.87 37.90 5.32
C THR A 197 -16.72 37.20 4.60
N LYS A 198 -16.58 37.36 3.28
CA LYS A 198 -15.57 36.65 2.47
C LYS A 198 -14.22 37.35 2.46
N VAL A 199 -13.17 36.68 1.98
CA VAL A 199 -11.80 37.22 1.98
C VAL A 199 -11.67 38.48 1.13
N CYS A 200 -12.31 38.50 -0.03
CA CYS A 200 -12.32 39.66 -0.92
C CYS A 200 -13.65 40.41 -0.81
N LYS A 201 -13.59 41.74 -0.90
CA LYS A 201 -14.77 42.62 -0.71
C LYS A 201 -15.30 43.21 -2.00
N THR A 202 -14.51 43.20 -3.06
CA THR A 202 -14.88 43.82 -4.33
C THR A 202 -14.75 42.82 -5.47
N HIS A 203 -15.81 42.72 -6.29
CA HIS A 203 -15.83 41.92 -7.50
C HIS A 203 -15.17 42.69 -8.65
N SER A 204 -14.30 42.04 -9.44
CA SER A 204 -13.74 42.64 -10.66
C SER A 204 -14.36 42.04 -11.92
N TRP A 205 -14.24 40.74 -12.09
CA TRP A 205 -14.84 39.98 -13.19
C TRP A 205 -15.00 38.52 -12.77
N SER A 206 -15.95 37.81 -13.39
CA SER A 206 -16.11 36.36 -13.19
C SER A 206 -16.85 35.71 -14.34
N GLN A 207 -16.50 34.48 -14.65
CA GLN A 207 -17.08 33.70 -15.75
C GLN A 207 -17.59 32.35 -15.26
N ILE A 208 -18.60 31.81 -15.93
CA ILE A 208 -19.06 30.43 -15.70
C ILE A 208 -17.95 29.49 -16.14
N VAL A 209 -17.67 28.48 -15.33
CA VAL A 209 -16.69 27.45 -15.67
C VAL A 209 -17.36 26.38 -16.55
N TYR A 210 -16.78 26.15 -17.71
CA TYR A 210 -17.18 25.10 -18.65
C TYR A 210 -16.03 24.11 -18.82
N THR A 211 -16.35 22.82 -18.95
CA THR A 211 -15.36 21.79 -19.31
C THR A 211 -15.74 21.09 -20.60
N THR A 212 -14.76 20.49 -21.27
CA THR A 212 -14.92 19.67 -22.48
C THR A 212 -15.29 18.24 -22.08
N PRO A 213 -16.53 17.79 -22.29
CA PRO A 213 -16.93 16.46 -21.87
C PRO A 213 -16.38 15.37 -22.80
N GLY A 214 -16.13 14.18 -22.26
CA GLY A 214 -15.95 12.95 -23.01
C GLY A 214 -14.69 12.88 -23.86
N MET A 215 -13.60 13.53 -23.41
CA MET A 215 -12.29 13.41 -24.06
C MET A 215 -11.68 12.01 -23.93
N VAL A 216 -11.95 11.33 -22.81
CA VAL A 216 -11.38 10.01 -22.48
C VAL A 216 -12.46 8.95 -22.39
N GLU A 217 -12.09 7.69 -22.55
CA GLU A 217 -12.99 6.55 -22.40
C GLU A 217 -13.42 6.34 -20.94
N GLN A 218 -14.56 5.69 -20.74
CA GLN A 218 -15.14 5.45 -19.41
C GLN A 218 -14.23 4.59 -18.50
N ARG A 219 -13.39 3.73 -19.08
CA ARG A 219 -12.66 2.68 -18.36
C ARG A 219 -11.18 2.73 -18.68
N LEU A 220 -10.36 2.58 -17.63
CA LEU A 220 -8.93 2.35 -17.78
C LEU A 220 -8.67 0.93 -18.29
N ILE A 221 -7.59 0.79 -19.06
CA ILE A 221 -7.06 -0.51 -19.44
C ILE A 221 -5.87 -0.79 -18.53
N PHE A 222 -5.93 -1.87 -17.76
CA PHE A 222 -4.80 -2.31 -16.94
C PHE A 222 -4.05 -3.41 -17.69
N PRO A 223 -2.75 -3.22 -18.00
CA PRO A 223 -1.93 -4.31 -18.50
C PRO A 223 -1.78 -5.40 -17.42
N PRO A 224 -1.55 -6.66 -17.82
CA PRO A 224 -1.18 -7.69 -16.86
C PRO A 224 0.17 -7.35 -16.22
N ASP A 225 0.28 -7.49 -14.90
CA ASP A 225 1.56 -7.36 -14.21
C ASP A 225 2.43 -8.58 -14.55
N PRO A 226 3.54 -8.41 -15.28
CA PRO A 226 4.38 -9.53 -15.73
C PRO A 226 5.06 -10.27 -14.57
N ASN A 227 5.08 -9.69 -13.37
CA ASN A 227 5.72 -10.26 -12.19
C ASN A 227 4.73 -10.88 -11.20
N ASP A 228 3.42 -10.68 -11.39
CA ASP A 228 2.35 -11.23 -10.55
C ASP A 228 1.43 -12.11 -11.40
N CYS A 229 2.04 -13.09 -12.08
CA CYS A 229 1.35 -14.11 -12.85
C CYS A 229 1.35 -15.45 -12.12
N ASP A 230 0.27 -16.24 -12.28
CA ASP A 230 0.23 -17.62 -11.79
C ASP A 230 1.39 -18.41 -12.44
N PRO A 231 2.32 -18.97 -11.64
CA PRO A 231 3.45 -19.73 -12.16
C PRO A 231 3.05 -20.93 -13.05
N ASN A 232 1.82 -21.42 -12.91
CA ASN A 232 1.26 -22.55 -13.67
C ASN A 232 0.36 -22.11 -14.84
N ASP A 233 0.01 -20.83 -14.91
CA ASP A 233 -0.86 -20.26 -15.95
C ASP A 233 -0.47 -18.79 -16.21
N PRO A 234 0.54 -18.53 -17.06
CA PRO A 234 1.06 -17.19 -17.32
C PRO A 234 0.06 -16.28 -18.08
N THR A 235 -1.14 -16.79 -18.41
CA THR A 235 -2.24 -15.95 -18.93
C THR A 235 -3.09 -15.34 -17.83
N LYS A 236 -2.90 -15.78 -16.58
CA LYS A 236 -3.56 -15.23 -15.39
C LYS A 236 -2.57 -14.43 -14.58
N CYS A 237 -2.58 -13.13 -14.81
CA CYS A 237 -1.79 -12.18 -14.05
C CYS A 237 -2.70 -11.20 -13.31
N ALA A 238 -2.24 -10.71 -12.17
CA ALA A 238 -2.84 -9.55 -11.55
C ALA A 238 -2.74 -8.34 -12.48
N LEU A 239 -3.57 -7.33 -12.23
CA LEU A 239 -3.55 -6.08 -12.98
C LEU A 239 -2.42 -5.18 -12.46
N ASP A 240 -1.64 -4.56 -13.36
CA ASP A 240 -0.69 -3.53 -12.97
C ASP A 240 -1.41 -2.22 -12.69
N ILE A 241 -1.71 -1.99 -11.42
CA ILE A 241 -2.45 -0.82 -10.94
C ILE A 241 -1.66 0.50 -11.09
N TYR A 242 -0.34 0.44 -11.28
CA TYR A 242 0.52 1.63 -11.34
C TYR A 242 0.78 2.12 -12.77
N GLU A 243 0.46 1.31 -13.78
CA GLU A 243 0.60 1.67 -15.20
C GLU A 243 -0.71 1.48 -16.00
N PRO A 244 -1.87 1.97 -15.50
CA PRO A 244 -3.09 1.98 -16.29
C PRO A 244 -2.95 2.86 -17.54
N VAL A 245 -3.56 2.40 -18.62
CA VAL A 245 -3.68 3.16 -19.86
C VAL A 245 -5.02 3.89 -19.87
N ILE A 246 -4.96 5.21 -19.83
CA ILE A 246 -6.09 6.09 -20.17
C ILE A 246 -6.14 6.28 -21.69
N THR A 247 -7.32 6.10 -22.28
CA THR A 247 -7.50 6.17 -23.74
C THR A 247 -8.42 7.30 -24.14
N LYS A 248 -8.07 7.96 -25.24
CA LYS A 248 -8.88 8.99 -25.89
C LYS A 248 -10.19 8.42 -26.43
N ALA A 249 -11.31 9.08 -26.15
CA ALA A 249 -12.62 8.76 -26.71
C ALA A 249 -12.97 9.61 -27.94
N ARG A 250 -12.52 10.88 -27.98
CA ARG A 250 -12.76 11.79 -29.14
C ARG A 250 -11.68 12.85 -29.29
N SER A 251 -11.62 13.51 -30.45
CA SER A 251 -10.61 14.53 -30.79
C SER A 251 -10.87 15.94 -30.24
N ALA A 252 -11.91 16.13 -29.43
CA ALA A 252 -12.23 17.43 -28.88
C ALA A 252 -11.17 17.88 -27.90
N CYS A 253 -10.70 19.13 -28.05
CA CYS A 253 -9.65 19.72 -27.24
C CYS A 253 -8.34 18.90 -27.17
N ASP A 254 -8.16 17.95 -28.09
CA ASP A 254 -6.95 17.13 -28.22
C ASP A 254 -6.14 17.60 -29.43
N ASN A 255 -4.83 17.62 -29.26
CA ASN A 255 -3.85 18.07 -30.23
C ASN A 255 -3.14 16.88 -30.92
N GLU A 256 -3.79 15.70 -31.00
CA GLU A 256 -3.35 14.46 -31.70
C GLU A 256 -2.50 13.51 -30.86
N TYR A 257 -1.71 14.03 -29.92
CA TYR A 257 -0.70 13.24 -29.22
C TYR A 257 -1.12 12.82 -27.81
N PHE A 258 -2.43 12.75 -27.52
CA PHE A 258 -2.97 12.27 -26.23
C PHE A 258 -2.33 10.96 -25.74
N ALA A 259 -2.03 10.02 -26.66
CA ALA A 259 -1.40 8.75 -26.31
C ALA A 259 -0.03 8.91 -25.60
N GLN A 260 0.65 10.05 -25.80
CA GLN A 260 1.94 10.37 -25.22
C GLN A 260 1.83 10.97 -23.81
N TRP A 261 0.66 11.49 -23.42
CA TRP A 261 0.47 12.23 -22.18
C TRP A 261 0.81 11.39 -20.96
N TYR A 262 0.34 10.15 -20.91
CA TYR A 262 0.50 9.28 -19.74
C TYR A 262 1.26 7.99 -20.07
N SER A 263 2.09 8.02 -21.11
CA SER A 263 2.97 6.91 -21.49
C SER A 263 4.39 7.40 -21.75
N ASP A 264 5.36 6.50 -21.56
CA ASP A 264 6.78 6.79 -21.81
C ASP A 264 7.02 6.74 -23.33
N ALA A 265 6.73 7.86 -24.00
CA ALA A 265 6.63 7.94 -25.45
C ALA A 265 8.00 8.21 -26.10
N LYS A 266 8.18 7.63 -27.30
CA LYS A 266 9.33 7.87 -28.16
C LYS A 266 8.89 8.38 -29.53
N ASP A 267 9.67 9.30 -30.10
CA ASP A 267 9.44 9.81 -31.44
C ASP A 267 9.81 8.76 -32.51
N ALA A 268 9.58 9.09 -33.79
CA ALA A 268 9.90 8.20 -34.91
C ALA A 268 11.40 7.85 -35.04
N PHE A 269 12.27 8.58 -34.34
CA PHE A 269 13.72 8.38 -34.31
C PHE A 269 14.19 7.66 -33.04
N GLY A 270 13.28 7.32 -32.13
CA GLY A 270 13.56 6.64 -30.87
C GLY A 270 14.00 7.56 -29.73
N ASN A 271 13.92 8.89 -29.90
CA ASN A 271 14.19 9.84 -28.81
C ASN A 271 12.99 9.92 -27.88
N GLU A 272 13.25 10.13 -26.58
CA GLU A 272 12.19 10.36 -25.59
C GLU A 272 11.43 11.66 -25.89
N VAL A 273 10.11 11.57 -25.92
CA VAL A 273 9.21 12.73 -26.11
C VAL A 273 8.88 13.40 -24.79
N ASN A 274 8.89 12.63 -23.71
CA ASN A 274 8.69 13.12 -22.36
C ASN A 274 9.70 12.48 -21.40
N LYS A 275 9.94 13.15 -20.28
CA LYS A 275 10.82 12.66 -19.22
C LYS A 275 10.01 12.29 -17.99
N ARG A 276 10.21 11.06 -17.52
CA ARG A 276 9.45 10.49 -16.41
C ARG A 276 10.11 10.76 -15.07
N THR A 277 9.29 11.13 -14.09
CA THR A 277 9.63 11.22 -12.67
C THR A 277 8.58 10.50 -11.83
N ASN A 278 9.01 9.55 -10.99
CA ASN A 278 8.14 8.87 -10.02
C ASN A 278 8.37 9.47 -8.63
N THR A 279 7.33 9.94 -7.97
CA THR A 279 7.43 10.57 -6.65
C THR A 279 6.09 10.55 -5.93
N THR A 280 5.97 11.33 -4.86
CA THR A 280 4.77 11.37 -4.02
C THR A 280 4.21 12.78 -3.93
N LEU A 281 2.88 12.86 -3.85
CA LEU A 281 2.14 14.09 -3.58
C LEU A 281 1.60 14.04 -2.15
N ILE A 282 1.95 15.04 -1.35
CA ILE A 282 1.55 15.14 0.05
C ILE A 282 0.36 16.08 0.15
N LEU A 283 -0.68 15.63 0.87
CA LEU A 283 -1.82 16.41 1.30
C LEU A 283 -1.70 16.66 2.81
N ASP A 284 -1.67 17.92 3.22
CA ASP A 284 -1.57 18.29 4.64
C ASP A 284 -2.96 18.34 5.28
N GLN A 285 -3.09 17.96 6.55
CA GLN A 285 -4.34 18.04 7.27
C GLN A 285 -4.80 19.51 7.35
N ASP A 286 -6.05 19.75 6.97
CA ASP A 286 -6.64 21.08 7.03
C ASP A 286 -6.69 21.54 8.49
N PRO A 287 -6.01 22.67 8.83
CA PRO A 287 -5.95 23.15 10.21
C PRO A 287 -7.30 23.63 10.75
N GLN A 288 -8.28 23.87 9.88
CA GLN A 288 -9.64 24.32 10.24
C GLN A 288 -10.66 23.18 10.26
N ASP A 289 -10.43 22.09 9.54
CA ASP A 289 -11.29 20.90 9.54
C ASP A 289 -10.44 19.63 9.38
N GLY A 290 -9.99 19.08 10.51
CA GLY A 290 -9.08 17.93 10.54
C GLY A 290 -9.63 16.62 9.94
N ARG A 291 -10.86 16.63 9.43
CA ARG A 291 -11.42 15.56 8.59
C ARG A 291 -10.79 15.54 7.19
N TYR A 292 -10.27 16.67 6.73
CA TYR A 292 -9.77 16.82 5.38
C TYR A 292 -8.25 16.95 5.36
N PHE A 293 -7.66 16.40 4.30
CA PHE A 293 -6.29 16.60 3.88
C PHE A 293 -6.30 17.33 2.55
N GLU A 294 -5.47 18.34 2.40
CA GLU A 294 -5.50 19.24 1.27
C GLU A 294 -4.09 19.64 0.83
N ILE A 295 -3.92 19.76 -0.49
CA ILE A 295 -2.92 20.62 -1.09
C ILE A 295 -3.67 21.69 -1.86
N ASP A 296 -3.27 22.95 -1.70
CA ASP A 296 -3.83 24.09 -2.44
C ASP A 296 -2.70 24.93 -3.02
N LYS A 297 -2.46 24.76 -4.31
CA LYS A 297 -1.44 25.47 -5.09
C LYS A 297 -2.12 26.13 -6.28
N ASN A 298 -2.20 27.45 -6.27
CA ASN A 298 -2.96 28.21 -7.25
C ASN A 298 -2.27 29.55 -7.54
N TRP A 299 -2.87 30.34 -8.42
CA TRP A 299 -2.38 31.65 -8.82
C TRP A 299 -1.99 32.56 -7.63
N ASN A 300 -2.70 32.47 -6.50
CA ASN A 300 -2.48 33.33 -5.33
C ASN A 300 -1.26 32.93 -4.49
N ASN A 301 -0.68 31.76 -4.70
CA ASN A 301 0.42 31.24 -3.87
C ASN A 301 1.56 30.60 -4.68
N GLY A 302 1.67 30.99 -5.94
CA GLY A 302 2.80 30.67 -6.79
C GLY A 302 2.63 29.43 -7.67
N GLY A 303 1.42 28.85 -7.76
CA GLY A 303 1.04 27.75 -8.66
C GLY A 303 1.63 26.38 -8.32
N TYR A 304 1.17 25.33 -9.00
CA TYR A 304 1.65 23.96 -8.80
C TYR A 304 2.74 23.57 -9.81
N PHE A 305 4.00 23.66 -9.38
CA PHE A 305 5.15 23.31 -10.23
C PHE A 305 5.96 22.19 -9.59
N PRO A 306 5.58 20.92 -9.79
CA PRO A 306 6.15 19.83 -9.01
C PRO A 306 7.65 19.60 -9.28
N LEU A 307 8.15 20.04 -10.43
CA LEU A 307 9.54 19.87 -10.87
C LEU A 307 10.45 21.06 -10.52
N ASP A 308 9.88 22.21 -10.16
CA ASP A 308 10.62 23.45 -9.86
C ASP A 308 10.93 23.63 -8.38
N SER A 309 12.06 24.29 -8.07
CA SER A 309 12.33 24.83 -6.73
C SER A 309 12.15 26.34 -6.75
N ILE A 310 11.22 26.84 -5.95
CA ILE A 310 10.91 28.27 -5.82
C ILE A 310 11.13 28.76 -4.39
N THR A 311 11.39 30.05 -4.21
CA THR A 311 11.48 30.68 -2.89
C THR A 311 10.13 30.67 -2.17
N ASP A 312 10.15 30.54 -0.85
CA ASP A 312 8.99 30.54 0.06
C ASP A 312 8.73 31.92 0.72
N ASP A 313 9.52 32.94 0.34
CA ASP A 313 9.45 34.33 0.81
C ASP A 313 8.26 35.14 0.25
N GLY A 314 7.31 34.46 -0.42
CA GLY A 314 6.19 35.07 -1.12
C GLY A 314 6.58 35.76 -2.44
N GLN A 315 7.84 35.72 -2.86
CA GLN A 315 8.28 36.21 -4.18
C GLN A 315 8.30 35.11 -5.24
N PHE A 316 8.28 33.84 -4.83
CA PHE A 316 8.23 32.65 -5.70
C PHE A 316 9.26 32.70 -6.83
N GLN A 317 10.49 33.15 -6.53
CA GLN A 317 11.55 33.18 -7.52
C GLN A 317 12.07 31.77 -7.76
N TRP A 318 12.27 31.40 -9.02
CA TRP A 318 12.94 30.15 -9.36
C TRP A 318 14.39 30.17 -8.84
N VAL A 319 14.78 29.09 -8.16
CA VAL A 319 16.09 28.96 -7.51
C VAL A 319 16.99 27.99 -8.29
N SER A 320 16.50 26.77 -8.49
CA SER A 320 17.22 25.70 -9.16
C SER A 320 16.28 24.59 -9.59
N GLN A 321 16.77 23.69 -10.45
CA GLN A 321 16.12 22.40 -10.67
C GLN A 321 16.11 21.58 -9.36
N LYS A 322 15.08 20.76 -9.17
CA LYS A 322 15.08 19.78 -8.09
C LYS A 322 16.07 18.66 -8.39
N LEU A 323 17.18 18.62 -7.66
CA LEU A 323 18.26 17.64 -7.86
C LEU A 323 17.80 16.18 -7.74
N MET A 324 16.74 15.93 -6.96
CA MET A 324 16.15 14.59 -6.80
C MET A 324 15.34 14.12 -8.04
N PHE A 325 15.07 15.01 -9.00
CA PHE A 325 14.36 14.71 -10.24
C PHE A 325 15.26 15.04 -11.44
N PRO A 326 16.26 14.19 -11.75
CA PRO A 326 17.25 14.49 -12.79
C PRO A 326 16.66 14.42 -14.21
N ASN A 327 15.54 13.73 -14.39
CA ASN A 327 14.90 13.53 -15.68
C ASN A 327 13.83 14.60 -15.93
N GLN A 328 14.27 15.81 -16.28
CA GLN A 328 13.40 16.93 -16.67
C GLN A 328 14.04 17.80 -17.77
N TYR A 329 13.22 18.53 -18.52
CA TYR A 329 13.63 19.58 -19.46
C TYR A 329 13.90 20.91 -18.75
N GLY A 330 13.37 21.09 -17.53
CA GLY A 330 13.50 22.29 -16.73
C GLY A 330 12.50 23.38 -17.12
N PRO A 331 12.61 24.59 -16.54
CA PRO A 331 11.63 25.64 -16.78
C PRO A 331 11.78 26.22 -18.19
N GLN A 332 10.78 25.98 -19.04
CA GLN A 332 10.76 26.39 -20.44
C GLN A 332 9.69 27.45 -20.75
N SER A 333 8.91 27.88 -19.75
CA SER A 333 7.81 28.84 -19.92
C SER A 333 7.83 29.93 -18.85
N LEU A 334 6.99 30.95 -19.04
CA LEU A 334 6.74 32.01 -18.06
C LEU A 334 5.28 31.94 -17.60
N SER A 335 5.07 31.89 -16.29
CA SER A 335 3.78 31.90 -15.58
C SER A 335 3.00 33.21 -15.74
N ILE A 336 2.74 33.61 -16.97
CA ILE A 336 2.01 34.82 -17.34
C ILE A 336 1.11 34.50 -18.52
N PHE A 337 -0.10 35.03 -18.52
CA PHE A 337 -0.95 34.97 -19.69
C PHE A 337 -0.30 35.77 -20.84
N CYS A 338 0.25 35.09 -21.85
CA CYS A 338 0.99 35.71 -22.94
C CYS A 338 0.77 34.94 -24.25
N PRO A 339 -0.44 35.03 -24.83
CA PRO A 339 -0.74 34.31 -26.06
C PRO A 339 0.11 34.85 -27.22
N PRO A 340 0.30 34.06 -28.29
CA PRO A 340 1.26 34.37 -29.36
C PRO A 340 0.75 35.39 -30.39
N TYR A 341 -0.13 36.31 -29.96
CA TYR A 341 -0.66 37.41 -30.76
C TYR A 341 -0.73 38.72 -29.94
N ASP A 342 -1.17 39.80 -30.57
CA ASP A 342 -1.41 41.09 -29.90
C ASP A 342 -2.62 41.02 -28.94
N TYR A 343 -2.38 40.55 -27.73
CA TYR A 343 -3.40 40.46 -26.68
C TYR A 343 -3.85 41.86 -26.25
N GLN A 344 -5.15 42.13 -26.38
CA GLN A 344 -5.71 43.45 -26.15
C GLN A 344 -5.56 43.95 -24.71
N TRP A 345 -5.29 43.07 -23.73
CA TRP A 345 -5.16 43.46 -22.33
C TRP A 345 -3.72 43.47 -21.80
N ALA A 346 -2.73 43.25 -22.66
CA ALA A 346 -1.33 43.08 -22.27
C ALA A 346 -0.77 44.23 -21.41
N ASP A 347 -0.97 45.49 -21.82
CA ASP A 347 -0.52 46.71 -21.13
C ASP A 347 -1.21 46.99 -19.77
N THR A 348 -2.29 46.28 -19.45
CA THR A 348 -3.00 46.38 -18.16
C THR A 348 -2.90 45.10 -17.33
N GLN A 349 -2.26 44.07 -17.87
CA GLN A 349 -2.09 42.81 -17.18
C GLN A 349 -1.04 42.96 -16.09
N THR A 350 -1.42 42.56 -14.87
CA THR A 350 -0.51 42.51 -13.73
C THR A 350 -0.43 41.09 -13.19
N ASP A 351 0.71 40.76 -12.58
CA ASP A 351 0.85 39.54 -11.79
C ASP A 351 0.13 39.64 -10.43
N PHE A 352 0.25 38.60 -9.61
CA PHE A 352 -0.34 38.54 -8.27
C PHE A 352 0.24 39.56 -7.28
N MET A 353 1.36 40.18 -7.60
CA MET A 353 1.96 41.27 -6.83
C MET A 353 1.56 42.66 -7.34
N GLY A 354 0.84 42.74 -8.46
CA GLY A 354 0.45 43.99 -9.11
C GLY A 354 1.51 44.55 -10.06
N ASP A 355 2.58 43.82 -10.35
CA ASP A 355 3.61 44.22 -11.30
C ASP A 355 3.12 43.96 -12.74
N ASN A 356 3.32 44.92 -13.65
CA ASN A 356 2.86 44.82 -15.03
C ASN A 356 3.70 43.84 -15.88
N THR A 357 3.08 42.84 -16.48
CA THR A 357 3.77 41.75 -17.18
C THR A 357 3.97 41.96 -18.68
N GLU A 358 3.56 43.09 -19.24
CA GLU A 358 3.58 43.34 -20.70
C GLU A 358 5.00 43.27 -21.28
N ALA A 359 5.95 43.97 -20.65
CA ALA A 359 7.33 44.03 -21.12
C ALA A 359 7.98 42.63 -21.10
N LEU A 360 7.70 41.85 -20.06
CA LEU A 360 8.18 40.48 -19.93
C LEU A 360 7.59 39.58 -21.02
N CYS A 361 6.28 39.65 -21.25
CA CYS A 361 5.60 38.91 -22.33
C CYS A 361 6.17 39.25 -23.71
N ASN A 362 6.36 40.54 -24.00
CA ASN A 362 6.91 40.98 -25.29
C ASN A 362 8.37 40.53 -25.48
N ALA A 363 9.20 40.57 -24.43
CA ALA A 363 10.55 40.05 -24.47
C ALA A 363 10.56 38.53 -24.71
N TRP A 364 9.70 37.78 -24.02
CA TRP A 364 9.57 36.34 -24.19
C TRP A 364 9.16 35.95 -25.61
N LYS A 365 8.09 36.56 -26.14
CA LYS A 365 7.68 36.37 -27.54
C LYS A 365 8.80 36.70 -28.53
N SER A 366 9.55 37.77 -28.29
CA SER A 366 10.68 38.18 -29.15
C SER A 366 11.83 37.18 -29.13
N ALA A 367 12.04 36.48 -28.01
CA ALA A 367 13.06 35.43 -27.87
C ALA A 367 12.64 34.08 -28.47
N GLY A 368 11.43 33.98 -29.03
CA GLY A 368 10.87 32.75 -29.61
C GLY A 368 9.67 32.18 -28.85
N GLY A 369 9.36 32.75 -27.68
CA GLY A 369 8.19 32.42 -26.87
C GLY A 369 8.13 30.93 -26.49
N PRO A 370 6.93 30.36 -26.36
CA PRO A 370 6.73 28.95 -25.99
C PRO A 370 7.16 27.94 -27.09
N ARG A 371 7.90 28.34 -28.13
CA ARG A 371 8.50 27.42 -29.11
C ARG A 371 10.01 27.34 -29.04
N SER A 372 10.61 28.06 -28.10
CA SER A 372 12.04 28.03 -27.88
C SER A 372 12.30 27.56 -26.46
N PRO A 373 12.90 26.36 -26.27
CA PRO A 373 13.17 25.83 -24.94
C PRO A 373 14.04 26.74 -24.05
N THR A 374 14.77 27.70 -24.64
CA THR A 374 15.63 28.64 -23.88
C THR A 374 15.03 30.04 -23.74
N ALA A 375 13.96 30.38 -24.46
CA ALA A 375 13.45 31.75 -24.48
C ALA A 375 13.01 32.23 -23.09
N ALA A 376 12.32 31.37 -22.32
CA ALA A 376 11.85 31.71 -20.99
C ALA A 376 13.02 31.97 -20.03
N SER A 377 14.03 31.09 -20.01
CA SER A 377 15.17 31.22 -19.11
C SER A 377 16.04 32.43 -19.44
N ASP A 378 16.32 32.67 -20.73
CA ASP A 378 17.11 33.83 -21.20
C ASP A 378 16.43 35.16 -20.83
N VAL A 379 15.10 35.24 -21.04
CA VAL A 379 14.32 36.44 -20.71
C VAL A 379 14.12 36.59 -19.20
N ALA A 380 13.94 35.49 -18.47
CA ALA A 380 13.79 35.51 -17.02
C ALA A 380 15.02 36.08 -16.33
N VAL A 381 16.22 35.62 -16.71
CA VAL A 381 17.49 36.09 -16.15
C VAL A 381 17.71 37.57 -16.49
N SER A 382 17.47 37.98 -17.73
CA SER A 382 17.66 39.37 -18.16
C SER A 382 16.63 40.35 -17.56
N SER A 383 15.44 39.86 -17.19
CA SER A 383 14.37 40.65 -16.55
C SER A 383 14.44 40.66 -15.01
N GLY A 384 15.49 40.08 -14.42
CA GLY A 384 15.74 40.10 -12.98
C GLY A 384 14.66 39.40 -12.17
N LYS A 385 14.29 39.99 -11.01
CA LYS A 385 13.35 39.36 -10.06
C LYS A 385 11.99 39.03 -10.68
N MET A 386 11.48 39.91 -11.55
CA MET A 386 10.19 39.70 -12.22
C MET A 386 10.26 38.49 -13.14
N GLY A 387 11.33 38.38 -13.95
CA GLY A 387 11.53 37.23 -14.81
C GLY A 387 11.64 35.92 -14.03
N LEU A 388 12.48 35.89 -12.99
CA LEU A 388 12.68 34.69 -12.15
C LEU A 388 11.42 34.29 -11.36
N ARG A 389 10.56 35.25 -11.00
CA ARG A 389 9.24 34.96 -10.38
C ARG A 389 8.34 34.16 -11.30
N HIS A 390 8.43 34.36 -12.62
CA HIS A 390 7.56 33.69 -13.58
C HIS A 390 8.21 32.50 -14.29
N LEU A 391 9.52 32.30 -14.19
CA LEU A 391 10.20 31.18 -14.81
C LEU A 391 9.73 29.83 -14.24
N ARG A 392 9.08 29.00 -15.05
CA ARG A 392 8.43 27.76 -14.62
C ARG A 392 8.48 26.63 -15.63
N ASN A 393 8.33 25.41 -15.14
CA ASN A 393 8.08 24.22 -15.91
C ASN A 393 6.59 23.88 -15.93
N TYR A 394 5.90 24.31 -16.98
CA TYR A 394 4.45 24.16 -17.16
C TYR A 394 4.04 22.92 -17.95
N GLY A 395 4.86 22.49 -18.90
CA GLY A 395 4.48 21.46 -19.86
C GLY A 395 4.57 20.06 -19.26
N PHE A 396 3.62 19.66 -18.43
CA PHE A 396 3.66 18.34 -17.79
C PHE A 396 2.30 17.69 -17.69
N THR A 397 2.32 16.37 -17.57
CA THR A 397 1.18 15.59 -17.11
C THR A 397 1.53 14.89 -15.81
N MET A 398 0.52 14.58 -15.02
CA MET A 398 0.65 13.84 -13.78
C MET A 398 -0.43 12.76 -13.72
N MET A 399 -0.02 11.51 -13.59
CA MET A 399 -0.90 10.43 -13.14
C MET A 399 -0.70 10.27 -11.65
N GLY A 400 -1.78 10.14 -10.89
CA GLY A 400 -1.71 9.75 -9.49
C GLY A 400 -2.51 8.49 -9.20
N VAL A 401 -2.04 7.73 -8.22
CA VAL A 401 -2.68 6.51 -7.74
C VAL A 401 -2.66 6.46 -6.22
N ALA A 402 -3.78 6.00 -5.66
CA ALA A 402 -3.86 5.67 -4.25
C ALA A 402 -4.78 4.47 -4.06
N LYS A 403 -4.39 3.57 -3.17
CA LYS A 403 -5.28 2.51 -2.70
C LYS A 403 -5.88 2.97 -1.37
N PHE A 404 -7.19 3.02 -1.26
CA PHE A 404 -7.88 3.53 -0.08
C PHE A 404 -8.87 2.52 0.46
N LYS A 405 -9.14 2.60 1.76
CA LYS A 405 -10.10 1.75 2.43
C LYS A 405 -11.40 2.49 2.61
N TYR A 406 -12.49 1.96 2.05
CA TYR A 406 -13.81 2.58 2.16
C TYR A 406 -14.35 2.45 3.58
N LYS A 407 -14.85 3.56 4.15
CA LYS A 407 -15.57 3.56 5.44
C LYS A 407 -17.04 3.90 5.22
N LYS A 408 -17.91 2.92 5.41
CA LYS A 408 -19.34 3.03 5.09
C LYS A 408 -20.03 4.14 5.89
N GLY A 409 -20.71 5.05 5.18
CA GLY A 409 -21.51 6.12 5.77
C GLY A 409 -20.68 7.25 6.39
N LYS A 410 -19.40 7.36 6.05
CA LYS A 410 -18.53 8.46 6.51
C LYS A 410 -18.60 9.70 5.63
N GLY A 411 -19.27 9.62 4.46
CA GLY A 411 -19.35 10.73 3.52
C GLY A 411 -17.98 11.14 2.99
N GLU A 412 -17.06 10.17 2.83
CA GLU A 412 -15.71 10.43 2.34
C GLU A 412 -15.77 10.94 0.90
N VAL A 413 -14.97 11.96 0.63
CA VAL A 413 -14.86 12.60 -0.68
C VAL A 413 -13.41 12.75 -1.09
N PHE A 414 -13.18 12.68 -2.40
CA PHE A 414 -11.98 13.18 -3.06
C PHE A 414 -12.41 14.30 -4.01
N LYS A 415 -11.94 15.51 -3.75
CA LYS A 415 -12.28 16.71 -4.52
C LYS A 415 -11.05 17.26 -5.23
N PHE A 416 -11.24 17.75 -6.43
CA PHE A 416 -10.25 18.50 -7.19
C PHE A 416 -10.79 19.89 -7.52
N THR A 417 -9.91 20.88 -7.63
CA THR A 417 -10.17 22.17 -8.28
C THR A 417 -8.90 22.62 -8.99
N GLY A 418 -8.99 22.85 -10.29
CA GLY A 418 -7.82 23.21 -11.07
C GLY A 418 -8.05 23.26 -12.58
N ASP A 419 -6.99 23.61 -13.29
CA ASP A 419 -6.87 23.72 -14.74
C ASP A 419 -5.55 23.04 -15.18
N ASP A 420 -5.42 22.51 -16.39
CA ASP A 420 -6.40 22.44 -17.46
C ASP A 420 -7.27 21.19 -17.34
N ASP A 421 -6.68 20.01 -17.55
CA ASP A 421 -7.43 18.75 -17.65
C ASP A 421 -7.33 17.95 -16.35
N MET A 422 -8.46 17.39 -15.90
CA MET A 422 -8.50 16.41 -14.81
C MET A 422 -9.53 15.30 -15.06
N TRP A 423 -9.08 14.05 -14.91
CA TRP A 423 -9.95 12.87 -14.87
C TRP A 423 -9.69 12.07 -13.60
N ILE A 424 -10.75 11.70 -12.88
CA ILE A 424 -10.67 10.85 -11.69
C ILE A 424 -11.44 9.57 -11.94
N PHE A 425 -10.77 8.44 -11.71
CA PHE A 425 -11.31 7.10 -11.80
C PHE A 425 -11.28 6.44 -10.42
N VAL A 426 -12.32 5.64 -10.13
CA VAL A 426 -12.33 4.75 -8.96
C VAL A 426 -12.55 3.32 -9.45
N ASP A 427 -11.72 2.40 -8.98
CA ASP A 427 -11.69 1.01 -9.45
C ASP A 427 -11.60 0.89 -10.99
N GLY A 428 -10.89 1.82 -11.61
CA GLY A 428 -10.69 1.86 -13.07
C GLY A 428 -11.85 2.43 -13.88
N VAL A 429 -12.90 2.97 -13.25
CA VAL A 429 -14.07 3.54 -13.92
C VAL A 429 -14.17 5.04 -13.65
N LEU A 430 -14.44 5.84 -14.69
CA LEU A 430 -14.45 7.29 -14.65
C LEU A 430 -15.56 7.83 -13.72
N VAL A 431 -15.23 8.78 -12.85
CA VAL A 431 -16.13 9.44 -11.90
C VAL A 431 -16.21 10.94 -12.14
N VAL A 432 -15.08 11.58 -12.44
CA VAL A 432 -14.97 13.02 -12.71
C VAL A 432 -14.32 13.23 -14.06
N ASP A 433 -14.96 14.05 -14.91
CA ASP A 433 -14.54 14.35 -16.28
C ASP A 433 -14.47 15.87 -16.48
N LEU A 434 -13.27 16.42 -16.27
CA LEU A 434 -12.96 17.84 -16.44
C LEU A 434 -11.92 17.95 -17.56
N GLY A 435 -12.30 17.56 -18.78
CA GLY A 435 -11.40 17.66 -19.92
C GLY A 435 -11.33 19.07 -20.48
N GLY A 436 -10.23 19.40 -21.14
CA GLY A 436 -10.04 20.59 -21.95
C GLY A 436 -9.36 21.74 -21.23
N THR A 437 -8.92 22.73 -22.02
CA THR A 437 -8.36 23.97 -21.49
C THR A 437 -9.48 24.89 -21.02
N HIS A 438 -9.57 25.13 -19.73
CA HIS A 438 -10.63 25.90 -19.09
C HIS A 438 -10.14 26.57 -17.80
N LEU A 439 -10.87 27.58 -17.31
CA LEU A 439 -10.64 28.13 -15.96
C LEU A 439 -10.76 27.03 -14.90
N ALA A 440 -10.09 27.19 -13.76
CA ALA A 440 -10.07 26.18 -12.71
C ALA A 440 -11.47 25.62 -12.37
N ALA A 441 -11.68 24.33 -12.65
CA ALA A 441 -12.94 23.63 -12.51
C ALA A 441 -12.92 22.69 -11.30
N SER A 442 -14.03 22.63 -10.58
CA SER A 442 -14.20 21.75 -9.43
C SER A 442 -14.82 20.41 -9.83
N GLY A 443 -14.34 19.33 -9.20
CA GLY A 443 -14.84 17.96 -9.40
C GLY A 443 -14.91 17.23 -8.06
N THR A 444 -16.02 16.55 -7.78
CA THR A 444 -16.21 15.80 -6.52
C THR A 444 -16.52 14.32 -6.78
N ALA A 445 -15.69 13.42 -6.25
CA ALA A 445 -16.00 12.00 -6.11
C ALA A 445 -16.49 11.72 -4.68
N ASN A 446 -17.73 11.21 -4.54
CA ASN A 446 -18.34 10.86 -3.25
C ASN A 446 -18.37 9.33 -3.08
N MET A 447 -17.63 8.81 -2.09
CA MET A 447 -17.44 7.37 -1.93
C MET A 447 -18.71 6.62 -1.53
N ASP A 448 -19.60 7.22 -0.74
CA ASP A 448 -20.88 6.60 -0.38
C ASP A 448 -21.81 6.47 -1.59
N TYR A 449 -21.80 7.45 -2.50
CA TYR A 449 -22.57 7.36 -3.74
C TYR A 449 -22.03 6.28 -4.67
N LEU A 450 -20.71 6.20 -4.83
CA LEU A 450 -20.06 5.15 -5.62
C LEU A 450 -20.34 3.76 -5.04
N ALA A 451 -20.22 3.61 -3.72
CA ALA A 451 -20.51 2.39 -3.00
C ALA A 451 -21.95 1.91 -3.19
N ALA A 452 -22.93 2.80 -3.02
CA ALA A 452 -24.36 2.47 -3.16
C ALA A 452 -24.73 2.02 -4.58
N ASN A 453 -23.97 2.46 -5.58
CA ASN A 453 -24.17 2.06 -6.98
C ASN A 453 -23.27 0.89 -7.42
N GLY A 454 -22.52 0.26 -6.52
CA GLY A 454 -21.63 -0.84 -6.86
C GLY A 454 -20.58 -0.46 -7.92
N HIS A 455 -20.07 0.78 -7.86
CA HIS A 455 -19.09 1.30 -8.81
C HIS A 455 -17.86 0.39 -8.89
N GLY A 456 -17.34 0.16 -10.10
CA GLY A 456 -16.23 -0.76 -10.36
C GLY A 456 -16.60 -2.25 -10.32
N CYS A 457 -17.90 -2.59 -10.28
CA CYS A 457 -18.43 -3.96 -10.29
C CYS A 457 -19.53 -4.22 -11.31
N HIS A 458 -19.68 -3.37 -12.32
CA HIS A 458 -20.60 -3.62 -13.42
C HIS A 458 -19.96 -4.51 -14.50
N PRO A 459 -20.77 -5.19 -15.33
CA PRO A 459 -20.25 -5.95 -16.46
C PRO A 459 -19.30 -5.13 -17.35
N GLY A 460 -18.10 -5.66 -17.54
CA GLY A 460 -17.03 -5.03 -18.33
C GLY A 460 -16.17 -4.01 -17.56
N ASP A 461 -16.42 -3.78 -16.26
CA ASP A 461 -15.54 -2.93 -15.45
C ASP A 461 -14.18 -3.61 -15.23
N PRO A 462 -13.06 -2.85 -15.19
CA PRO A 462 -11.73 -3.44 -15.23
C PRO A 462 -11.40 -4.34 -14.03
N MET A 463 -12.02 -4.08 -12.88
CA MET A 463 -11.77 -4.81 -11.63
C MET A 463 -12.93 -5.74 -11.24
N LEU A 464 -13.69 -6.24 -12.21
CA LEU A 464 -14.85 -7.09 -11.97
C LEU A 464 -14.51 -8.37 -11.16
N ASP A 465 -13.33 -8.94 -11.38
CA ASP A 465 -12.90 -10.18 -10.71
C ASP A 465 -12.69 -10.01 -9.19
N SER A 466 -12.44 -8.79 -8.71
CA SER A 466 -12.27 -8.52 -7.27
C SER A 466 -13.58 -8.22 -6.54
N CYS A 467 -14.71 -8.17 -7.25
CA CYS A 467 -16.00 -7.76 -6.68
C CYS A 467 -16.50 -8.63 -5.53
N GLY A 468 -16.19 -9.93 -5.53
CA GLY A 468 -16.55 -10.82 -4.42
C GLY A 468 -15.91 -10.47 -3.08
N LEU A 469 -14.89 -9.61 -3.05
CA LEU A 469 -14.20 -9.15 -1.84
C LEU A 469 -14.60 -7.73 -1.42
N LYS A 470 -15.28 -6.97 -2.30
CA LYS A 470 -15.57 -5.54 -2.07
C LYS A 470 -17.05 -5.17 -2.18
N LEU A 471 -17.91 -6.07 -2.67
CA LEU A 471 -19.33 -5.77 -2.91
C LEU A 471 -20.25 -6.78 -2.21
N ASP A 472 -21.28 -6.28 -1.53
CA ASP A 472 -22.42 -7.04 -1.03
C ASP A 472 -23.76 -6.49 -1.55
N ASN A 473 -24.89 -6.95 -0.99
CA ASN A 473 -26.22 -6.53 -1.42
C ASN A 473 -26.54 -5.06 -1.12
N GLU A 474 -25.75 -4.40 -0.27
CA GLU A 474 -25.95 -3.01 0.16
C GLU A 474 -24.94 -2.05 -0.50
N GLY A 475 -24.11 -2.53 -1.41
CA GLY A 475 -23.06 -1.74 -2.07
C GLY A 475 -21.66 -2.21 -1.67
N TRP A 476 -20.69 -1.30 -1.61
CA TRP A 476 -19.36 -1.65 -1.14
C TRP A 476 -19.38 -2.11 0.33
N ILE A 477 -18.59 -3.14 0.63
CA ILE A 477 -18.43 -3.69 1.98
C ILE A 477 -17.66 -2.67 2.83
N ASP A 478 -18.08 -2.44 4.08
CA ASP A 478 -17.30 -1.60 4.99
C ASP A 478 -15.88 -2.19 5.15
N ASP A 479 -14.86 -1.33 5.19
CA ASP A 479 -13.45 -1.74 5.22
C ASP A 479 -12.92 -2.44 3.94
N SER A 480 -13.65 -2.44 2.81
CA SER A 480 -13.08 -2.94 1.54
C SER A 480 -12.05 -1.97 0.94
N TRP A 481 -11.07 -2.53 0.23
CA TRP A 481 -10.03 -1.77 -0.46
C TRP A 481 -10.45 -1.44 -1.89
N HIS A 482 -10.23 -0.19 -2.27
CA HIS A 482 -10.51 0.38 -3.59
C HIS A 482 -9.31 1.15 -4.12
N TYR A 483 -9.30 1.42 -5.42
CA TYR A 483 -8.24 2.16 -6.07
C TYR A 483 -8.76 3.47 -6.64
N LEU A 484 -8.05 4.56 -6.34
CA LEU A 484 -8.24 5.87 -6.93
C LEU A 484 -7.12 6.08 -7.95
N HIS A 485 -7.48 6.49 -9.16
CA HIS A 485 -6.55 6.99 -10.16
C HIS A 485 -6.98 8.37 -10.59
N PHE A 486 -6.04 9.29 -10.76
CA PHE A 486 -6.32 10.58 -11.36
C PHE A 486 -5.28 10.93 -12.41
N PHE A 487 -5.71 11.68 -13.42
CA PHE A 487 -4.91 12.08 -14.56
C PHE A 487 -5.07 13.57 -14.76
N TYR A 488 -3.98 14.30 -14.56
CA TYR A 488 -3.90 15.75 -14.63
C TYR A 488 -2.98 16.14 -15.80
N ALA A 489 -3.35 17.16 -16.56
CA ALA A 489 -2.45 17.77 -17.54
C ALA A 489 -2.50 19.28 -17.39
N ASP A 490 -1.32 19.87 -17.22
CA ASP A 490 -1.12 21.31 -17.20
C ASP A 490 -0.47 21.68 -18.53
N ARG A 491 -1.18 22.46 -19.36
CA ARG A 491 -0.75 22.68 -20.75
C ARG A 491 -0.84 24.12 -21.23
N GLN A 492 -1.15 25.07 -20.34
CA GLN A 492 -1.15 26.50 -20.64
C GLN A 492 -0.43 27.31 -19.55
N SER A 493 0.36 28.30 -19.96
CA SER A 493 1.19 29.11 -19.05
C SER A 493 0.47 30.18 -18.24
N ASP A 494 -0.85 30.30 -18.37
CA ASP A 494 -1.61 31.38 -17.73
C ASP A 494 -1.97 31.14 -16.27
N GLY A 495 -1.91 29.89 -15.82
CA GLY A 495 -2.00 29.49 -14.44
C GLY A 495 -1.81 27.99 -14.27
N SER A 496 -1.24 27.59 -13.13
CA SER A 496 -1.17 26.19 -12.73
C SER A 496 -1.92 26.06 -11.41
N ASN A 497 -3.23 25.85 -11.49
CA ASN A 497 -4.09 25.68 -10.33
C ASN A 497 -4.29 24.19 -10.08
N LEU A 498 -3.86 23.75 -8.90
CA LEU A 498 -4.10 22.42 -8.38
C LEU A 498 -4.48 22.53 -6.92
N ARG A 499 -5.72 22.16 -6.65
CA ARG A 499 -6.21 21.92 -5.30
C ARG A 499 -6.82 20.54 -5.23
N ILE A 500 -6.28 19.69 -4.37
CA ILE A 500 -6.87 18.39 -4.04
C ILE A 500 -7.28 18.44 -2.58
N ARG A 501 -8.55 18.16 -2.30
CA ARG A 501 -9.10 18.07 -0.95
C ARG A 501 -9.75 16.71 -0.75
N SER A 502 -9.20 15.91 0.16
CA SER A 502 -9.62 14.53 0.40
C SER A 502 -10.02 14.33 1.86
N SER A 503 -10.99 13.46 2.12
CA SER A 503 -11.35 12.97 3.47
C SER A 503 -11.24 11.45 3.58
N LEU A 504 -10.53 10.82 2.63
CA LEU A 504 -10.26 9.39 2.65
C LEU A 504 -9.46 9.06 3.93
N SER A 505 -10.08 8.27 4.81
CA SER A 505 -9.58 8.06 6.17
C SER A 505 -8.27 7.28 6.20
N GLU A 506 -8.12 6.30 5.31
CA GLU A 506 -7.04 5.32 5.30
C GLU A 506 -6.55 5.08 3.88
N LEU A 507 -5.27 5.36 3.64
CA LEU A 507 -4.56 5.08 2.40
C LEU A 507 -3.53 3.98 2.65
N ALA A 508 -3.35 3.10 1.67
CA ALA A 508 -2.28 2.12 1.70
C ALA A 508 -0.92 2.82 1.54
N PRO A 509 0.16 2.16 1.98
CA PRO A 509 1.49 2.70 1.79
C PRO A 509 1.87 2.93 0.34
N SER A 510 2.41 4.12 0.10
CA SER A 510 2.78 4.59 -1.24
C SER A 510 4.00 3.81 -1.75
N ARG A 511 3.97 3.43 -3.02
CA ARG A 511 5.03 2.70 -3.72
C ARG A 511 6.26 3.57 -3.97
N TYR A 512 6.10 4.90 -4.00
CA TYR A 512 7.17 5.86 -4.15
C TYR A 512 7.51 6.57 -2.84
N GLY A 513 6.95 6.12 -1.73
CA GLY A 513 7.12 6.69 -0.40
C GLY A 513 8.34 6.16 0.34
N GLN A 514 8.35 6.39 1.65
CA GLN A 514 9.32 5.80 2.57
C GLN A 514 9.26 4.25 2.50
N PRO A 515 10.40 3.54 2.59
CA PRO A 515 10.41 2.09 2.74
C PRO A 515 9.69 1.63 4.00
N ALA A 516 8.61 0.88 3.82
CA ALA A 516 7.82 0.24 4.85
C ALA A 516 7.76 -1.27 4.61
N ILE A 517 7.84 -2.04 5.69
CA ILE A 517 7.83 -3.49 5.65
C ILE A 517 6.36 -3.95 5.75
N GLY A 518 5.84 -4.60 4.71
CA GLY A 518 4.47 -5.12 4.70
C GLY A 518 4.34 -6.49 5.36
N SER A 519 5.15 -7.45 4.94
CA SER A 519 5.17 -8.80 5.53
C SER A 519 6.58 -9.38 5.56
N VAL A 520 6.83 -10.27 6.52
CA VAL A 520 8.13 -10.91 6.73
C VAL A 520 7.99 -12.42 6.85
N LEU A 521 8.81 -13.15 6.10
CA LEU A 521 8.91 -14.59 6.10
C LEU A 521 10.36 -15.02 6.37
N ALA A 522 10.60 -15.59 7.54
CA ALA A 522 11.86 -16.23 7.89
C ALA A 522 11.82 -17.72 7.58
N LYS A 523 12.77 -18.23 6.80
CA LYS A 523 12.91 -19.64 6.42
C LYS A 523 14.26 -20.18 6.85
N LEU A 524 14.29 -21.35 7.46
CA LEU A 524 15.53 -22.08 7.73
C LEU A 524 15.78 -23.13 6.63
N ASP A 525 17.03 -23.27 6.20
CA ASP A 525 17.46 -24.40 5.40
C ASP A 525 17.80 -25.63 6.27
N SER A 526 18.14 -26.75 5.63
CA SER A 526 18.52 -28.00 6.32
C SER A 526 19.82 -27.91 7.13
N ASN A 527 20.62 -26.86 6.89
CA ASN A 527 21.91 -26.64 7.54
C ASN A 527 21.80 -25.62 8.69
N GLY A 528 20.60 -25.10 8.96
CA GLY A 528 20.36 -24.10 9.99
C GLY A 528 20.60 -22.65 9.55
N ASN A 529 20.89 -22.41 8.27
CA ASN A 529 21.02 -21.03 7.77
C ASN A 529 19.64 -20.43 7.58
N GLN A 530 19.48 -19.19 8.02
CA GLN A 530 18.24 -18.45 7.85
C GLN A 530 18.27 -17.55 6.63
N THR A 531 17.18 -17.58 5.88
CA THR A 531 16.84 -16.61 4.86
C THR A 531 15.59 -15.86 5.32
N VAL A 532 15.65 -14.53 5.37
CA VAL A 532 14.54 -13.66 5.75
C VAL A 532 14.05 -12.93 4.51
N THR A 533 12.84 -13.20 4.07
CA THR A 533 12.19 -12.52 2.95
C THR A 533 11.25 -11.44 3.49
N MET A 534 11.39 -10.21 3.03
CA MET A 534 10.50 -9.10 3.34
C MET A 534 9.85 -8.58 2.07
N PHE A 535 8.59 -8.18 2.16
CA PHE A 535 7.88 -7.50 1.07
C PHE A 535 7.74 -6.03 1.46
N LEU A 536 8.36 -5.15 0.67
CA LEU A 536 8.37 -3.71 0.92
C LEU A 536 7.39 -3.00 0.00
N ASN A 537 6.72 -1.95 0.46
CA ASN A 537 5.88 -1.11 -0.42
C ASN A 537 6.63 -0.54 -1.64
N THR A 538 7.92 -0.23 -1.49
CA THR A 538 8.76 0.44 -2.50
C THR A 538 10.00 -0.37 -2.88
N THR A 539 10.54 -0.08 -4.05
CA THR A 539 11.93 -0.42 -4.40
C THR A 539 12.89 0.44 -3.58
N LEU A 540 13.98 -0.16 -3.08
CA LEU A 540 15.08 0.54 -2.40
C LEU A 540 16.02 1.21 -3.41
N ASP A 541 16.60 2.35 -3.01
CA ASP A 541 17.65 3.02 -3.78
C ASP A 541 18.90 2.14 -3.93
N ALA A 542 19.57 2.25 -5.07
CA ALA A 542 20.77 1.46 -5.35
C ALA A 542 21.89 1.73 -4.31
N THR A 543 22.02 2.96 -3.82
CA THR A 543 22.97 3.33 -2.75
C THR A 543 22.59 2.69 -1.43
N THR A 544 21.29 2.54 -1.15
CA THR A 544 20.81 1.81 0.04
C THR A 544 21.22 0.35 -0.03
N ILE A 545 20.99 -0.33 -1.15
CA ILE A 545 21.39 -1.72 -1.35
C ILE A 545 22.92 -1.87 -1.18
N GLN A 546 23.69 -0.95 -1.76
CA GLN A 546 25.15 -0.94 -1.65
C GLN A 546 25.61 -0.72 -0.20
N ASN A 547 24.99 0.21 0.53
CA ASN A 547 25.31 0.48 1.92
C ASN A 547 24.98 -0.71 2.83
N ILE A 548 23.84 -1.38 2.62
CA ILE A 548 23.48 -2.60 3.36
C ILE A 548 24.50 -3.71 3.08
N ALA A 549 24.90 -3.91 1.82
CA ALA A 549 25.91 -4.90 1.47
C ALA A 549 27.30 -4.59 2.06
N THR A 550 27.65 -3.30 2.17
CA THR A 550 28.97 -2.85 2.64
C THR A 550 29.05 -2.80 4.17
N PHE A 551 28.00 -2.31 4.83
CA PHE A 551 28.01 -1.99 6.27
C PHE A 551 27.07 -2.85 7.10
N GLY A 552 26.14 -3.59 6.49
CA GLY A 552 25.09 -4.35 7.21
C GLY A 552 25.62 -5.41 8.17
N SER A 553 26.81 -5.96 7.91
CA SER A 553 27.48 -6.92 8.81
C SER A 553 28.08 -6.26 10.06
N THR A 554 28.14 -4.93 10.09
CA THR A 554 28.70 -4.12 11.18
C THR A 554 27.72 -3.10 11.76
N GLN A 555 26.60 -2.85 11.08
CA GLN A 555 25.55 -1.91 11.50
C GLN A 555 24.18 -2.58 11.40
N PRO A 556 23.32 -2.46 12.42
CA PRO A 556 22.03 -3.13 12.47
C PRO A 556 21.01 -2.36 11.63
N THR A 557 20.90 -2.72 10.34
CA THR A 557 19.94 -2.09 9.41
C THR A 557 18.49 -2.42 9.75
N ILE A 558 18.26 -3.54 10.43
CA ILE A 558 16.93 -4.04 10.80
C ILE A 558 16.90 -4.23 12.32
N ILE A 559 15.82 -3.79 12.96
CA ILE A 559 15.57 -4.01 14.38
C ILE A 559 14.48 -5.04 14.54
N VAL A 560 14.67 -5.92 15.53
CA VAL A 560 13.74 -6.97 15.88
C VAL A 560 13.32 -6.80 17.33
N MET A 561 12.03 -6.67 17.56
CA MET A 561 11.43 -6.66 18.88
C MET A 561 10.79 -8.02 19.15
N ARG A 562 11.24 -8.69 20.22
CA ARG A 562 10.86 -10.05 20.57
C ARG A 562 10.22 -10.09 21.95
N THR A 563 9.10 -10.80 22.04
CA THR A 563 8.54 -11.18 23.35
C THR A 563 9.17 -12.49 23.81
N GLU A 564 9.98 -12.43 24.85
CA GLU A 564 10.59 -13.60 25.49
C GLU A 564 9.76 -14.00 26.71
N THR A 565 9.65 -15.30 26.96
CA THR A 565 9.01 -15.83 28.17
C THR A 565 10.07 -16.48 29.02
N ASP A 566 10.21 -16.03 30.27
CA ASP A 566 11.07 -16.67 31.25
C ASP A 566 10.53 -18.09 31.52
N PRO A 567 11.31 -19.15 31.23
CA PRO A 567 10.84 -20.53 31.38
C PRO A 567 10.61 -20.92 32.85
N ALA A 568 11.22 -20.25 33.82
CA ALA A 568 11.06 -20.55 35.24
C ALA A 568 9.83 -19.88 35.86
N THR A 569 9.51 -18.66 35.44
CA THR A 569 8.44 -17.84 36.05
C THR A 569 7.21 -17.67 35.17
N GLY A 570 7.32 -17.95 33.87
CA GLY A 570 6.30 -17.65 32.87
C GLY A 570 6.13 -16.16 32.57
N ALA A 571 6.96 -15.29 33.16
CA ALA A 571 6.92 -13.85 32.93
C ALA A 571 7.32 -13.53 31.49
N LYS A 572 6.57 -12.65 30.84
CA LYS A 572 6.88 -12.17 29.49
C LYS A 572 7.63 -10.85 29.57
N THR A 573 8.75 -10.77 28.86
CA THR A 573 9.55 -9.55 28.73
C THR A 573 9.78 -9.24 27.26
N ILE A 574 9.70 -7.97 26.88
CA ILE A 574 9.98 -7.55 25.52
C ILE A 574 11.45 -7.13 25.46
N LYS A 575 12.17 -7.58 24.44
CA LYS A 575 13.56 -7.22 24.18
C LYS A 575 13.74 -6.78 22.73
N THR A 576 14.76 -5.96 22.50
CA THR A 576 15.12 -5.47 21.17
C THR A 576 16.49 -5.95 20.76
N TYR A 577 16.62 -6.35 19.52
CA TYR A 577 17.82 -6.90 18.92
C TYR A 577 18.12 -6.20 17.59
N GLY A 578 19.39 -6.13 17.24
CA GLY A 578 19.84 -5.68 15.92
C GLY A 578 20.05 -6.88 15.01
N TYR A 579 19.44 -6.89 13.82
CA TYR A 579 19.72 -7.88 12.79
C TYR A 579 20.79 -7.35 11.85
N TYR A 580 21.97 -7.95 11.93
CA TYR A 580 23.15 -7.58 11.16
C TYR A 580 23.16 -8.35 9.85
N VAL A 581 22.85 -7.64 8.76
CA VAL A 581 22.64 -8.21 7.42
C VAL A 581 23.98 -8.54 6.78
N THR A 582 24.21 -9.80 6.46
CA THR A 582 25.40 -10.27 5.75
C THR A 582 25.21 -10.30 4.24
N SER A 583 23.98 -10.47 3.76
CA SER A 583 23.65 -10.33 2.34
C SER A 583 22.22 -9.83 2.15
N ILE A 584 22.02 -9.10 1.06
CA ILE A 584 20.72 -8.66 0.58
C ILE A 584 20.62 -9.00 -0.92
N GLU A 585 19.47 -9.51 -1.33
CA GLU A 585 19.13 -9.78 -2.72
C GLU A 585 17.75 -9.22 -3.02
N GLN A 586 17.64 -8.38 -4.05
CA GLN A 586 16.35 -7.91 -4.53
C GLN A 586 15.70 -9.01 -5.38
N GLY A 587 14.47 -9.39 -5.03
CA GLY A 587 13.64 -10.33 -5.77
C GLY A 587 12.70 -9.63 -6.77
N ALA A 588 11.63 -10.32 -7.13
CA ALA A 588 10.61 -9.79 -8.04
C ALA A 588 9.77 -8.69 -7.37
N SER A 589 9.27 -7.76 -8.20
CA SER A 589 8.16 -6.88 -7.82
C SER A 589 6.89 -7.73 -7.79
N MET A 590 6.17 -7.80 -6.67
CA MET A 590 4.94 -8.61 -6.56
C MET A 590 3.69 -7.74 -6.78
N GLY A 591 3.76 -6.80 -7.72
CA GLY A 591 2.71 -5.82 -7.97
C GLY A 591 2.22 -5.11 -6.70
N SER A 592 0.94 -5.29 -6.41
CA SER A 592 0.28 -4.68 -5.23
C SER A 592 0.77 -5.20 -3.88
N ALA A 593 1.46 -6.35 -3.83
CA ALA A 593 2.04 -6.90 -2.61
C ALA A 593 3.43 -6.31 -2.27
N GLY A 594 3.98 -5.46 -3.14
CA GLY A 594 5.26 -4.78 -2.93
C GLY A 594 6.46 -5.52 -3.53
N VAL A 595 7.67 -5.00 -3.30
CA VAL A 595 8.92 -5.55 -3.83
C VAL A 595 9.53 -6.52 -2.83
N GLN A 596 9.87 -7.72 -3.30
CA GLN A 596 10.50 -8.74 -2.46
C GLN A 596 11.99 -8.42 -2.25
N TYR A 597 12.45 -8.50 -1.00
CA TYR A 597 13.87 -8.48 -0.64
C TYR A 597 14.21 -9.66 0.25
N THR A 598 15.32 -10.33 -0.06
CA THR A 598 15.80 -11.50 0.66
C THR A 598 17.09 -11.16 1.39
N PHE A 599 17.13 -11.43 2.69
CA PHE A 599 18.22 -11.09 3.58
C PHE A 599 18.79 -12.36 4.23
N THR A 600 20.12 -12.38 4.41
CA THR A 600 20.78 -13.28 5.36
C THR A 600 21.49 -12.44 6.41
N GLY A 601 21.64 -12.95 7.63
CA GLY A 601 22.21 -12.20 8.73
C GLY A 601 22.14 -12.94 10.05
N VAL A 602 22.59 -12.23 11.10
CA VAL A 602 22.64 -12.74 12.47
C VAL A 602 21.99 -11.73 13.41
N LEU A 603 21.17 -12.23 14.33
CA LEU A 603 20.56 -11.43 15.36
C LEU A 603 21.52 -11.22 16.54
N MET A 604 21.79 -9.96 16.88
CA MET A 604 22.79 -9.56 17.87
C MET A 604 22.14 -8.70 18.97
N ASP A 605 22.68 -8.80 20.18
CA ASP A 605 22.34 -7.94 21.30
C ASP A 605 23.00 -6.55 21.18
N GLU A 606 22.62 -5.62 22.07
CA GLU A 606 23.16 -4.24 22.08
C GLU A 606 24.68 -4.17 22.27
N ASN A 607 25.30 -5.21 22.83
CA ASN A 607 26.75 -5.29 23.04
C ASN A 607 27.49 -5.84 21.81
N GLY A 608 26.76 -6.18 20.74
CA GLY A 608 27.31 -6.79 19.54
C GLY A 608 27.71 -8.24 19.73
N GLN A 609 27.06 -8.97 20.64
CA GLN A 609 27.17 -10.42 20.78
C GLN A 609 25.96 -11.12 20.12
N PRO A 610 26.11 -12.32 19.54
CA PRO A 610 24.97 -13.08 19.03
C PRO A 610 23.94 -13.31 20.13
N ALA A 611 22.67 -13.07 19.82
CA ALA A 611 21.57 -13.36 20.74
C ALA A 611 21.52 -14.87 21.05
N ALA A 612 20.99 -15.24 22.22
CA ALA A 612 20.85 -16.64 22.62
C ALA A 612 20.10 -17.49 21.58
N ASN A 613 19.15 -16.87 20.89
CA ASN A 613 18.56 -17.38 19.65
C ASN A 613 18.86 -16.39 18.50
N PRO A 614 19.93 -16.63 17.71
CA PRO A 614 20.51 -15.65 16.79
C PRO A 614 19.78 -15.55 15.44
N ILE A 615 18.57 -16.10 15.33
CA ILE A 615 17.71 -16.07 14.14
C ILE A 615 16.40 -15.33 14.44
N ILE A 616 15.73 -14.84 13.41
CA ILE A 616 14.36 -14.29 13.48
C ILE A 616 13.36 -15.44 13.62
N VAL A 617 12.37 -15.33 14.50
CA VAL A 617 11.37 -16.38 14.75
C VAL A 617 9.94 -15.86 14.58
N GLY A 618 8.98 -16.78 14.58
CA GLY A 618 7.58 -16.43 14.40
C GLY A 618 7.08 -15.53 15.53
N GLY A 619 6.42 -14.43 15.17
CA GLY A 619 5.90 -13.44 16.13
C GLY A 619 6.89 -12.33 16.50
N ASP A 620 8.13 -12.38 16.01
CA ASP A 620 9.04 -11.25 16.08
C ASP A 620 8.46 -10.05 15.33
N LYS A 621 8.56 -8.86 15.92
CA LYS A 621 8.15 -7.59 15.32
C LYS A 621 9.36 -6.94 14.67
N ILE A 622 9.25 -6.51 13.40
CA ILE A 622 10.41 -6.08 12.61
C ILE A 622 10.22 -4.67 12.05
N ALA A 623 11.27 -3.85 12.08
CA ALA A 623 11.32 -2.54 11.44
C ALA A 623 12.71 -2.27 10.86
N PHE A 624 12.81 -1.34 9.91
CA PHE A 624 14.11 -0.79 9.54
C PHE A 624 14.69 0.03 10.69
N ASN A 625 16.01 0.17 10.73
CA ASN A 625 16.69 1.13 11.59
C ASN A 625 16.96 2.42 10.81
N SER A 626 17.16 3.51 11.53
CA SER A 626 17.51 4.80 10.95
C SER A 626 18.53 5.54 11.83
N PRO A 627 19.49 6.30 11.27
CA PRO A 627 20.40 7.12 12.06
C PRO A 627 19.67 8.03 13.04
N THR A 628 20.34 8.40 14.13
CA THR A 628 19.78 9.35 15.12
C THR A 628 19.38 10.66 14.45
N ASP A 629 18.12 11.05 14.64
CA ASP A 629 17.61 12.35 14.24
C ASP A 629 17.49 13.25 15.49
N THR A 630 18.37 14.25 15.59
CA THR A 630 18.37 15.17 16.74
C THR A 630 17.16 16.09 16.76
N GLU A 631 16.54 16.34 15.62
CA GLU A 631 15.32 17.16 15.55
C GLU A 631 14.15 16.38 16.16
N PHE A 632 14.02 15.10 15.78
CA PHE A 632 13.04 14.19 16.38
C PHE A 632 13.16 14.06 17.89
N LEU A 633 14.36 13.78 18.39
CA LEU A 633 14.57 13.54 19.82
C LEU A 633 14.18 14.77 20.68
N ASN A 634 14.13 15.95 20.08
CA ASN A 634 13.72 17.19 20.73
C ASN A 634 12.26 17.58 20.48
N SER A 635 11.53 16.81 19.66
CA SER A 635 10.15 17.10 19.28
C SER A 635 9.14 16.68 20.36
N ASP A 636 7.94 17.25 20.29
CA ASP A 636 6.83 16.77 21.12
C ASP A 636 6.37 15.37 20.68
N GLU A 637 6.52 15.03 19.41
CA GLU A 637 6.18 13.73 18.85
C GLU A 637 6.97 12.58 19.49
N TYR A 638 8.28 12.75 19.74
CA TYR A 638 9.06 11.76 20.49
C TYR A 638 8.43 11.42 21.85
N LYS A 639 7.91 12.44 22.55
CA LYS A 639 7.24 12.25 23.85
C LYS A 639 5.91 11.53 23.69
N ILE A 640 5.18 11.79 22.59
CA ILE A 640 3.92 11.10 22.26
C ILE A 640 4.20 9.64 21.94
N GLN A 641 5.15 9.35 21.06
CA GLN A 641 5.50 7.99 20.65
C GLN A 641 5.99 7.17 21.85
N LYS A 642 6.87 7.74 22.70
CA LYS A 642 7.29 7.10 23.97
C LYS A 642 6.10 6.74 24.85
N ALA A 643 5.11 7.63 24.96
CA ALA A 643 3.90 7.39 25.76
C ALA A 643 2.97 6.33 25.16
N ASP A 644 2.81 6.30 23.83
CA ASP A 644 1.98 5.30 23.13
C ASP A 644 2.61 3.90 23.24
N TYR A 645 3.95 3.79 23.12
CA TYR A 645 4.69 2.56 23.40
C TYR A 645 4.51 2.08 24.85
N ALA A 646 4.61 2.99 25.82
CA ALA A 646 4.37 2.67 27.22
C ALA A 646 2.95 2.16 27.48
N ALA A 647 1.95 2.74 26.81
CA ALA A 647 0.55 2.30 26.90
C ALA A 647 0.34 0.88 26.34
N GLN A 648 1.21 0.42 25.44
CA GLN A 648 1.18 -0.94 24.86
C GLN A 648 2.15 -1.91 25.56
N GLY A 649 2.64 -1.56 26.75
CA GLY A 649 3.44 -2.46 27.58
C GLY A 649 4.93 -2.50 27.26
N ILE A 650 5.45 -1.53 26.50
CA ILE A 650 6.89 -1.35 26.32
C ILE A 650 7.42 -0.51 27.48
N ASP A 651 8.33 -1.08 28.28
CA ASP A 651 8.94 -0.35 29.39
C ASP A 651 9.98 0.67 28.91
N GLU A 652 10.35 1.58 29.81
CA GLU A 652 11.30 2.66 29.50
C GLU A 652 12.68 2.12 29.09
N ALA A 653 13.13 1.00 29.68
CA ALA A 653 14.42 0.40 29.34
C ALA A 653 14.44 -0.12 27.89
N THR A 654 13.35 -0.72 27.44
CA THR A 654 13.15 -1.21 26.06
C THR A 654 13.00 -0.06 25.08
N TRP A 655 12.32 1.03 25.46
CA TRP A 655 12.27 2.24 24.65
C TRP A 655 13.66 2.88 24.47
N ASP A 656 14.41 3.03 25.55
CA ASP A 656 15.76 3.59 25.48
C ASP A 656 16.71 2.68 24.69
N ALA A 657 16.50 1.37 24.73
CA ALA A 657 17.18 0.40 23.87
C ALA A 657 16.95 0.64 22.39
N LEU A 658 15.68 0.81 21.97
CA LEU A 658 15.34 1.21 20.59
C LEU A 658 16.13 2.44 20.16
N MET A 659 16.11 3.50 20.98
CA MET A 659 16.80 4.75 20.63
C MET A 659 18.34 4.60 20.58
N ARG A 660 18.92 3.71 21.38
CA ARG A 660 20.36 3.39 21.28
C ARG A 660 20.71 2.69 19.97
N TRP A 661 19.82 1.88 19.42
CA TRP A 661 20.05 1.25 18.12
C TRP A 661 20.20 2.25 16.98
N ASN A 662 19.48 3.38 16.99
CA ASN A 662 19.63 4.44 15.98
C ASN A 662 21.07 5.00 15.93
N SER A 663 21.73 5.11 17.10
CA SER A 663 23.10 5.64 17.20
C SER A 663 24.16 4.74 16.55
N LYS A 664 23.81 3.50 16.21
CA LYS A 664 24.68 2.53 15.54
C LYS A 664 24.55 2.53 14.01
N MET A 665 23.70 3.39 13.45
CA MET A 665 23.51 3.55 11.99
C MET A 665 24.16 4.84 11.49
N THR A 666 24.87 4.76 10.35
CA THR A 666 25.51 5.92 9.71
C THR A 666 24.90 6.31 8.37
N PHE A 667 23.91 5.58 7.87
CA PHE A 667 23.24 5.85 6.60
C PHE A 667 21.73 5.62 6.72
N LYS A 668 20.93 6.33 5.92
CA LYS A 668 19.48 6.13 5.86
C LYS A 668 19.14 5.03 4.85
N VAL A 669 18.16 4.19 5.18
CA VAL A 669 17.52 3.28 4.21
C VAL A 669 16.57 4.13 3.38
N THR A 670 16.72 4.17 2.07
CA THR A 670 15.99 5.11 1.20
C THR A 670 15.34 4.35 0.05
N SER A 671 14.14 4.77 -0.35
CA SER A 671 13.46 4.28 -1.56
C SER A 671 14.11 4.81 -2.83
N ALA A 672 13.85 4.17 -3.97
CA ALA A 672 14.36 4.58 -5.27
C ALA A 672 13.91 5.99 -5.72
N SER A 673 12.84 6.53 -5.12
CA SER A 673 12.37 7.92 -5.30
C SER A 673 13.09 8.93 -4.38
N GLY A 674 14.02 8.46 -3.54
CA GLY A 674 14.81 9.28 -2.62
C GLY A 674 14.17 9.54 -1.26
N LYS A 675 13.09 8.85 -0.87
CA LYS A 675 12.44 9.02 0.43
C LYS A 675 13.09 8.12 1.49
N PRO A 676 13.65 8.68 2.59
CA PRO A 676 14.33 7.89 3.60
C PRO A 676 13.37 7.33 4.66
N VAL A 677 13.76 6.21 5.27
CA VAL A 677 13.22 5.70 6.53
C VAL A 677 13.57 6.68 7.65
N VAL A 678 12.55 7.19 8.33
CA VAL A 678 12.68 8.18 9.39
C VAL A 678 12.13 7.64 10.71
N GLY A 679 12.96 6.95 11.51
CA GLY A 679 12.52 6.40 12.81
C GLY A 679 11.77 5.07 12.75
N TYR A 680 11.11 4.69 13.85
CA TYR A 680 10.35 3.43 14.02
C TYR A 680 8.84 3.65 13.87
N PRO A 681 8.03 2.60 13.62
CA PRO A 681 6.56 2.73 13.58
C PRO A 681 5.97 3.37 14.86
N ASP A 682 4.82 4.04 14.76
CA ASP A 682 4.26 4.82 15.87
C ASP A 682 3.84 4.01 17.08
N THR A 683 3.43 2.77 16.86
CA THR A 683 3.12 1.85 17.95
C THR A 683 3.69 0.46 17.72
N PRO A 684 3.92 -0.34 18.78
CA PRO A 684 4.35 -1.73 18.67
C PRO A 684 3.43 -2.63 17.82
N GLU A 685 2.14 -2.33 17.78
CA GLU A 685 1.18 -3.07 16.95
C GLU A 685 1.44 -2.89 15.45
N ASP A 686 1.90 -1.70 15.03
CA ASP A 686 2.17 -1.32 13.63
C ASP A 686 3.42 -2.00 13.06
N TRP A 687 4.25 -2.62 13.91
CA TRP A 687 5.37 -3.41 13.44
C TRP A 687 4.87 -4.68 12.75
N PRO A 688 5.31 -4.99 11.52
CA PRO A 688 4.99 -6.26 10.88
C PRO A 688 5.54 -7.43 11.67
N GLY A 689 4.70 -8.46 11.82
CA GLY A 689 5.09 -9.71 12.45
C GLY A 689 5.80 -10.64 11.47
N ALA A 690 6.86 -11.29 11.92
CA ALA A 690 7.54 -12.34 11.19
C ALA A 690 6.75 -13.65 11.23
N GLU A 691 6.54 -14.24 10.08
CA GLU A 691 6.21 -15.66 9.95
C GLU A 691 7.50 -16.47 9.90
N PHE A 692 7.50 -17.65 10.55
CA PHE A 692 8.65 -18.55 10.52
C PHE A 692 8.26 -19.89 9.89
N LYS A 693 8.95 -20.24 8.80
CA LYS A 693 8.87 -21.55 8.15
C LYS A 693 10.12 -22.35 8.53
N ALA A 694 9.92 -23.27 9.46
CA ALA A 694 10.92 -24.25 9.86
C ALA A 694 11.37 -25.10 8.66
N PRO A 695 12.58 -25.68 8.69
CA PRO A 695 13.01 -26.58 7.63
C PRO A 695 12.09 -27.81 7.65
N THR A 696 11.53 -28.17 6.50
CA THR A 696 10.77 -29.41 6.35
C THR A 696 11.74 -30.60 6.35
N GLN A 697 12.32 -30.94 7.51
CA GLN A 697 13.08 -32.18 7.63
C GLN A 697 12.15 -33.34 7.98
N GLY A 698 11.92 -34.17 6.97
CA GLY A 698 11.16 -35.41 7.06
C GLY A 698 9.74 -35.24 6.55
N SER A 699 9.46 -35.78 5.36
CA SER A 699 8.08 -35.96 4.92
C SER A 699 7.34 -36.75 6.00
N PRO A 700 6.20 -36.25 6.52
CA PRO A 700 5.37 -37.04 7.41
C PRO A 700 5.01 -38.35 6.72
N PHE A 701 5.15 -39.45 7.46
CA PHE A 701 4.80 -40.78 6.97
C PHE A 701 3.40 -41.13 7.44
N VAL A 702 2.47 -41.29 6.50
CA VAL A 702 1.12 -41.78 6.78
C VAL A 702 1.15 -43.30 6.65
N MET A 703 0.97 -44.00 7.77
CA MET A 703 0.96 -45.48 7.86
C MET A 703 -0.29 -46.13 7.24
N ASP A 704 -1.32 -45.34 6.91
CA ASP A 704 -2.62 -45.86 6.46
C ASP A 704 -2.54 -46.46 5.04
N SER A 705 -2.68 -47.79 4.97
CA SER A 705 -2.78 -48.57 3.74
C SER A 705 -4.19 -49.08 3.44
N ALA A 706 -5.20 -48.79 4.29
CA ALA A 706 -6.51 -49.43 4.24
C ALA A 706 -7.68 -48.42 4.27
N ILE A 707 -8.29 -48.19 3.10
CA ILE A 707 -9.44 -47.28 2.92
C ILE A 707 -10.75 -47.85 3.51
N VAL A 708 -10.77 -49.10 3.98
CA VAL A 708 -11.96 -49.77 4.51
C VAL A 708 -11.99 -49.62 6.03
N ARG A 709 -13.04 -49.01 6.60
CA ARG A 709 -13.18 -48.90 8.06
C ARG A 709 -13.29 -50.29 8.68
N PRO A 710 -12.32 -50.72 9.52
CA PRO A 710 -12.47 -51.89 10.37
C PRO A 710 -13.35 -51.56 11.59
N ASP A 711 -13.80 -52.60 12.31
CA ASP A 711 -14.75 -52.45 13.41
C ASP A 711 -14.15 -51.71 14.61
N PHE A 712 -14.74 -50.55 14.94
CA PHE A 712 -14.42 -49.71 16.10
C PHE A 712 -15.63 -49.54 17.05
N THR A 713 -16.66 -50.36 16.87
CA THR A 713 -17.97 -50.15 17.51
C THR A 713 -17.91 -50.31 19.04
N ASN A 714 -17.14 -51.29 19.51
CA ASN A 714 -16.97 -51.55 20.94
C ASN A 714 -16.25 -50.38 21.64
N GLN A 715 -15.15 -49.91 21.05
CA GLN A 715 -14.38 -48.78 21.57
C GLN A 715 -15.19 -47.48 21.54
N ALA A 716 -15.95 -47.23 20.47
CA ALA A 716 -16.84 -46.06 20.40
C ALA A 716 -17.94 -46.10 21.48
N THR A 717 -18.43 -47.28 21.86
CA THR A 717 -19.41 -47.42 22.95
C THR A 717 -18.82 -47.00 24.29
N VAL A 718 -17.57 -47.38 24.56
CA VAL A 718 -16.83 -46.94 25.76
C VAL A 718 -16.66 -45.42 25.76
N LEU A 719 -16.21 -44.84 24.65
CA LEU A 719 -16.01 -43.40 24.51
C LEU A 719 -17.31 -42.60 24.63
N THR A 720 -18.41 -43.10 24.05
CA THR A 720 -19.75 -42.48 24.19
C THR A 720 -20.17 -42.46 25.66
N THR A 721 -19.99 -43.57 26.38
CA THR A 721 -20.31 -43.66 27.81
C THR A 721 -19.47 -42.69 28.64
N ILE A 722 -18.19 -42.50 28.30
CA ILE A 722 -17.33 -41.51 28.96
C ILE A 722 -17.83 -40.09 28.70
N ALA A 723 -18.16 -39.75 27.45
CA ALA A 723 -18.67 -38.43 27.09
C ALA A 723 -19.98 -38.11 27.83
N GLU A 724 -20.91 -39.08 27.91
CA GLU A 724 -22.17 -38.95 28.66
C GLU A 724 -21.91 -38.66 30.15
N ASN A 725 -20.93 -39.33 30.75
CA ASN A 725 -20.52 -39.10 32.15
C ASN A 725 -19.71 -37.81 32.37
N LYS A 726 -19.30 -37.11 31.30
CA LYS A 726 -18.44 -35.92 31.33
C LYS A 726 -19.10 -34.68 30.73
N GLY A 727 -20.44 -34.63 30.73
CA GLY A 727 -21.18 -33.44 30.30
C GLY A 727 -21.47 -33.39 28.79
N GLY A 728 -21.36 -34.52 28.09
CA GLY A 728 -21.73 -34.66 26.69
C GLY A 728 -20.58 -34.66 25.69
N GLU A 729 -19.36 -34.35 26.14
CA GLU A 729 -18.15 -34.28 25.31
C GLU A 729 -16.96 -34.99 25.97
N LEU A 730 -16.08 -35.55 25.15
CA LEU A 730 -14.80 -36.11 25.57
C LEU A 730 -13.81 -34.98 25.91
N PRO A 731 -12.94 -35.17 26.91
CA PRO A 731 -11.76 -34.33 27.08
C PRO A 731 -10.87 -34.33 25.83
N LEU A 732 -10.11 -33.26 25.62
CA LEU A 732 -9.28 -33.09 24.41
C LEU A 732 -8.17 -34.13 24.26
N ASP A 733 -7.81 -34.88 25.31
CA ASP A 733 -6.81 -35.96 25.27
C ASP A 733 -7.43 -37.37 25.20
N TYR A 734 -8.73 -37.47 24.93
CA TYR A 734 -9.48 -38.75 24.87
C TYR A 734 -9.92 -39.14 23.44
N THR A 735 -9.61 -38.33 22.43
CA THR A 735 -10.03 -38.58 21.03
C THR A 735 -8.97 -39.27 20.18
N ALA A 736 -7.80 -39.60 20.76
CA ALA A 736 -6.73 -40.31 20.10
C ALA A 736 -5.85 -41.09 21.10
N ASP A 737 -5.12 -42.07 20.58
CA ASP A 737 -3.93 -42.60 21.27
C ASP A 737 -2.71 -41.75 20.89
N LEU A 738 -1.82 -41.48 21.86
CA LEU A 738 -0.47 -40.99 21.59
C LEU A 738 0.54 -42.07 21.99
N LEU A 739 1.23 -42.63 21.02
CA LEU A 739 2.33 -43.55 21.23
C LEU A 739 3.64 -42.78 21.17
N PHE A 740 4.51 -43.00 22.15
CA PHE A 740 5.87 -42.52 22.18
C PHE A 740 6.82 -43.71 22.18
N THR A 741 7.65 -43.82 21.15
CA THR A 741 8.60 -44.91 20.98
C THR A 741 10.03 -44.38 21.08
N SER A 742 10.76 -44.83 22.09
CA SER A 742 12.19 -44.54 22.23
C SER A 742 12.98 -45.28 21.13
N VAL A 743 13.93 -44.60 20.48
CA VAL A 743 14.75 -45.18 19.41
C VAL A 743 15.88 -46.01 20.04
N PRO A 744 15.94 -47.34 19.82
CA PRO A 744 17.01 -48.16 20.38
C PRO A 744 18.34 -47.94 19.65
N SER A 745 19.43 -48.40 20.25
CA SER A 745 20.76 -48.38 19.65
C SER A 745 20.87 -49.32 18.44
N GLY A 746 21.72 -48.96 17.46
CA GLY A 746 21.96 -49.77 16.26
C GLY A 746 20.90 -49.65 15.16
N VAL A 747 20.04 -48.64 15.24
CA VAL A 747 18.95 -48.40 14.28
C VAL A 747 19.16 -47.10 13.50
N GLY A 748 18.60 -47.03 12.29
CA GLY A 748 18.80 -45.91 11.38
C GLY A 748 20.04 -46.05 10.51
N LYS A 749 20.09 -45.28 9.42
CA LYS A 749 21.17 -45.35 8.44
C LYS A 749 22.51 -45.07 9.12
N ASN A 750 23.44 -46.03 9.04
CA ASN A 750 24.75 -45.98 9.71
C ASN A 750 24.69 -45.86 11.25
N ASN A 751 23.65 -46.41 11.90
CA ASN A 751 23.39 -46.28 13.34
C ASN A 751 23.03 -44.86 13.81
N ASN A 752 22.71 -43.95 12.88
CA ASN A 752 22.26 -42.60 13.21
C ASN A 752 20.76 -42.63 13.59
N PRO A 753 20.40 -42.32 14.85
CA PRO A 753 19.02 -42.39 15.33
C PRO A 753 18.09 -41.36 14.68
N LEU A 754 18.62 -40.37 13.97
CA LEU A 754 17.87 -39.35 13.23
C LEU A 754 17.57 -39.75 11.78
N ALA A 755 18.17 -40.84 11.30
CA ALA A 755 18.10 -41.29 9.91
C ALA A 755 17.36 -42.62 9.74
N LEU A 756 16.17 -42.75 10.34
CA LEU A 756 15.33 -43.95 10.25
C LEU A 756 14.79 -44.21 8.83
N THR A 757 14.86 -45.45 8.39
CA THR A 757 14.22 -45.96 7.17
C THR A 757 12.69 -46.04 7.31
N ASN A 758 11.97 -46.15 6.19
CA ASN A 758 10.50 -46.26 6.22
C ASN A 758 10.00 -47.53 6.91
N ASP A 759 10.75 -48.63 6.79
CA ASP A 759 10.40 -49.90 7.45
C ASP A 759 10.61 -49.81 8.96
N GLU A 760 11.70 -49.18 9.42
CA GLU A 760 11.93 -48.92 10.85
C GLU A 760 10.86 -47.99 11.42
N LYS A 761 10.54 -46.90 10.73
CA LYS A 761 9.44 -45.99 11.13
C LYS A 761 8.11 -46.73 11.26
N LYS A 762 7.83 -47.67 10.35
CA LYS A 762 6.62 -48.50 10.38
C LYS A 762 6.60 -49.48 11.56
N ILE A 763 7.74 -50.07 11.89
CA ILE A 763 7.87 -50.94 13.07
C ILE A 763 7.63 -50.14 14.36
N PHE A 764 8.22 -48.94 14.47
CA PHE A 764 8.15 -48.12 15.69
C PHE A 764 6.83 -47.37 15.88
N SER A 765 5.98 -47.31 14.86
CA SER A 765 4.65 -46.71 14.91
C SER A 765 3.51 -47.74 14.97
N ALA A 766 3.83 -49.03 14.91
CA ALA A 766 2.88 -50.14 15.00
C ALA A 766 2.72 -50.64 16.45
N THR A 767 1.51 -51.08 16.79
CA THR A 767 1.30 -51.97 17.94
C THR A 767 1.20 -53.41 17.46
N THR A 768 1.26 -54.38 18.38
CA THR A 768 0.96 -55.78 18.07
C THR A 768 -0.50 -55.97 17.65
N LEU A 769 -0.84 -57.16 17.15
CA LEU A 769 -2.20 -57.51 16.68
C LEU A 769 -3.28 -57.42 17.77
N ASP A 770 -2.91 -57.54 19.05
CA ASP A 770 -3.79 -57.38 20.20
C ASP A 770 -3.79 -55.95 20.78
N GLY A 771 -3.13 -55.01 20.11
CA GLY A 771 -3.05 -53.61 20.52
C GLY A 771 -2.02 -53.34 21.63
N SER A 772 -1.25 -54.34 22.07
CA SER A 772 -0.20 -54.13 23.07
C SER A 772 1.03 -53.39 22.50
N THR A 773 1.68 -52.58 23.34
CA THR A 773 2.86 -51.79 22.96
C THR A 773 4.17 -52.47 23.35
N SER A 774 5.23 -52.25 22.57
CA SER A 774 6.57 -52.79 22.87
C SER A 774 7.15 -52.24 24.18
N ALA A 775 8.23 -52.85 24.68
CA ALA A 775 8.95 -52.38 25.87
C ALA A 775 9.51 -50.95 25.72
N THR A 776 9.82 -50.54 24.49
CA THR A 776 10.34 -49.20 24.17
C THR A 776 9.25 -48.17 23.87
N THR A 777 7.97 -48.56 23.95
CA THR A 777 6.83 -47.72 23.58
C THR A 777 5.91 -47.44 24.77
N THR A 778 5.81 -46.16 25.13
CA THR A 778 4.85 -45.63 26.10
C THR A 778 3.61 -45.14 25.37
N ALA A 779 2.43 -45.71 25.64
CA ALA A 779 1.16 -45.24 25.09
C ALA A 779 0.42 -44.38 26.10
N TYR A 780 -0.20 -43.31 25.62
CA TYR A 780 -1.17 -42.49 26.34
C TYR A 780 -2.54 -42.69 25.70
N VAL A 781 -3.49 -43.18 26.49
CA VAL A 781 -4.86 -43.49 26.07
C VAL A 781 -5.81 -42.85 27.08
N GLY A 782 -6.68 -41.95 26.63
CA GLY A 782 -7.52 -41.15 27.53
C GLY A 782 -6.68 -40.28 28.48
N GLY A 783 -5.60 -39.69 27.96
CA GLY A 783 -4.68 -38.85 28.73
C GLY A 783 -3.79 -39.58 29.75
N GLN A 784 -3.91 -40.89 29.91
CA GLN A 784 -3.18 -41.69 30.90
C GLN A 784 -2.30 -42.74 30.25
N GLU A 785 -1.19 -43.11 30.90
CA GLU A 785 -0.34 -44.20 30.42
C GLU A 785 -1.11 -45.52 30.36
N SER A 786 -0.97 -46.25 29.27
CA SER A 786 -1.66 -47.51 29.01
C SER A 786 -0.72 -48.54 28.40
N ALA A 787 -0.95 -49.81 28.72
CA ALA A 787 -0.24 -50.92 28.10
C ALA A 787 -0.79 -51.30 26.70
N THR A 788 -1.98 -50.81 26.36
CA THR A 788 -2.73 -51.19 25.14
C THR A 788 -3.35 -49.97 24.45
N SER A 789 -3.32 -49.96 23.12
CA SER A 789 -3.96 -48.98 22.24
C SER A 789 -5.43 -49.35 21.98
N MET A 790 -6.33 -48.35 21.85
CA MET A 790 -7.73 -48.59 21.45
C MET A 790 -7.90 -48.75 19.94
N CYS A 791 -6.88 -48.45 19.16
CA CYS A 791 -6.94 -48.40 17.70
C CYS A 791 -6.94 -49.75 16.98
N TYR A 792 -6.90 -50.87 17.71
CA TYR A 792 -6.81 -52.21 17.13
C TYR A 792 -7.96 -53.10 17.57
N SER A 793 -8.52 -53.84 16.61
CA SER A 793 -9.56 -54.84 16.85
C SER A 793 -9.35 -56.02 15.92
N ASN A 794 -9.31 -57.24 16.46
CA ASN A 794 -9.10 -58.49 15.70
C ASN A 794 -7.91 -58.45 14.72
N GLY A 795 -6.79 -57.83 15.13
CA GLY A 795 -5.58 -57.74 14.30
C GLY A 795 -5.60 -56.67 13.20
N VAL A 796 -6.58 -55.75 13.18
CA VAL A 796 -6.68 -54.68 12.16
C VAL A 796 -6.72 -53.29 12.83
N GLU A 797 -5.88 -52.37 12.33
CA GLU A 797 -5.82 -50.97 12.77
C GLU A 797 -6.97 -50.14 12.19
N SER A 798 -7.71 -49.43 13.05
CA SER A 798 -8.95 -48.72 12.70
C SER A 798 -8.86 -47.19 12.74
N CYS A 799 -7.70 -46.65 13.11
CA CYS A 799 -7.49 -45.22 13.34
C CYS A 799 -6.67 -44.55 12.24
N PHE A 800 -6.85 -43.24 12.07
CA PHE A 800 -5.93 -42.43 11.26
C PHE A 800 -4.65 -42.18 12.07
N SER A 801 -3.50 -42.50 11.50
CA SER A 801 -2.21 -42.37 12.20
C SER A 801 -1.24 -41.43 11.49
N VAL A 802 -0.62 -40.53 12.25
CA VAL A 802 0.47 -39.63 11.81
C VAL A 802 1.60 -39.66 12.82
N SER A 803 2.84 -39.52 12.37
CA SER A 803 4.01 -39.69 13.24
C SER A 803 5.09 -38.63 13.01
N TYR A 804 5.77 -38.23 14.10
CA TYR A 804 6.80 -37.18 14.11
C TYR A 804 8.04 -37.63 14.92
N PRO A 805 9.27 -37.29 14.47
CA PRO A 805 10.46 -37.42 15.30
C PRO A 805 10.47 -36.39 16.42
N VAL A 806 10.89 -36.79 17.63
CA VAL A 806 10.96 -35.90 18.79
C VAL A 806 12.20 -36.15 19.61
N MET A 807 12.83 -35.08 20.06
CA MET A 807 14.06 -35.11 20.85
C MET A 807 14.01 -34.06 21.99
N GLY A 808 12.88 -33.38 22.15
CA GLY A 808 12.67 -32.31 23.12
C GLY A 808 11.17 -32.13 23.41
N PRO A 809 10.81 -31.26 24.38
CA PRO A 809 9.42 -30.99 24.74
C PRO A 809 8.61 -30.52 23.54
N PHE A 810 7.32 -30.88 23.51
CA PHE A 810 6.46 -30.57 22.36
C PHE A 810 4.98 -30.46 22.73
N ARG A 811 4.20 -29.88 21.80
CA ARG A 811 2.74 -29.80 21.86
C ARG A 811 2.15 -30.28 20.56
N ILE A 812 1.02 -30.95 20.64
CA ILE A 812 0.26 -31.38 19.46
C ILE A 812 -1.21 -31.03 19.60
N ASN A 813 -1.80 -30.56 18.51
CA ASN A 813 -3.22 -30.35 18.35
C ASN A 813 -3.67 -30.96 17.01
N VAL A 814 -4.73 -31.77 17.02
CA VAL A 814 -5.35 -32.30 15.80
C VAL A 814 -6.81 -31.92 15.79
N ARG A 815 -7.25 -31.17 14.78
CA ARG A 815 -8.67 -30.84 14.55
C ARG A 815 -9.20 -31.64 13.37
N VAL A 816 -10.39 -32.24 13.54
CA VAL A 816 -11.05 -33.05 12.53
C VAL A 816 -12.30 -32.32 12.05
N PHE A 817 -12.43 -32.20 10.73
CA PHE A 817 -13.60 -31.63 10.07
C PHE A 817 -14.19 -32.63 9.08
N ASP A 818 -15.49 -32.54 8.85
CA ASP A 818 -16.11 -33.23 7.72
C ASP A 818 -15.73 -32.55 6.39
N HIS A 819 -16.09 -33.16 5.27
CA HIS A 819 -15.84 -32.63 3.93
C HIS A 819 -16.54 -31.29 3.60
N LEU A 820 -17.50 -30.85 4.42
CA LEU A 820 -18.19 -29.57 4.30
C LEU A 820 -17.58 -28.49 5.21
N GLY A 821 -16.56 -28.83 6.00
CA GLY A 821 -15.88 -27.93 6.91
C GLY A 821 -16.50 -27.83 8.31
N HIS A 822 -17.47 -28.68 8.66
CA HIS A 822 -18.01 -28.71 10.02
C HIS A 822 -17.06 -29.42 10.97
N PHE A 823 -16.94 -28.89 12.19
CA PHE A 823 -16.13 -29.49 13.25
C PHE A 823 -16.68 -30.86 13.68
N VAL A 824 -15.79 -31.83 13.87
CA VAL A 824 -16.13 -33.21 14.27
C VAL A 824 -15.55 -33.54 15.63
N SER A 825 -14.24 -33.37 15.82
CA SER A 825 -13.53 -33.63 17.07
C SER A 825 -12.17 -32.96 17.09
N GLN A 826 -11.57 -32.86 18.29
CA GLN A 826 -10.23 -32.32 18.50
C GLN A 826 -9.45 -33.21 19.48
N TYR A 827 -8.17 -33.41 19.18
CA TYR A 827 -7.17 -33.95 20.10
C TYR A 827 -6.16 -32.86 20.49
N GLN A 828 -5.76 -32.80 21.76
CA GLN A 828 -4.68 -31.92 22.21
C GLN A 828 -3.88 -32.55 23.35
N LYS A 829 -2.55 -32.54 23.23
CA LYS A 829 -1.63 -32.99 24.29
C LYS A 829 -0.36 -32.13 24.28
N SER A 830 0.14 -31.83 25.48
CA SER A 830 1.46 -31.23 25.70
C SER A 830 2.31 -32.24 26.44
N MET A 831 3.60 -32.34 26.07
CA MET A 831 4.59 -33.19 26.70
C MET A 831 5.71 -32.30 27.23
N ASN A 832 5.86 -32.25 28.55
CA ASN A 832 6.94 -31.51 29.19
C ASN A 832 8.24 -32.35 29.23
N GLU A 833 9.33 -31.74 29.71
CA GLU A 833 10.64 -32.39 29.77
C GLU A 833 10.64 -33.66 30.64
N GLU A 834 9.99 -33.64 31.80
CA GLU A 834 9.93 -34.80 32.70
C GLU A 834 9.15 -35.98 32.07
N GLU A 835 8.02 -35.70 31.43
CA GLU A 835 7.22 -36.68 30.70
C GLU A 835 8.01 -37.26 29.51
N LEU A 836 8.80 -36.42 28.82
CA LEU A 836 9.67 -36.83 27.73
C LEU A 836 10.77 -37.78 28.22
N HIS A 837 11.48 -37.43 29.30
CA HIS A 837 12.54 -38.26 29.86
C HIS A 837 12.03 -39.63 30.32
N LYS A 838 10.85 -39.65 30.96
CA LYS A 838 10.16 -40.90 31.32
C LYS A 838 9.82 -41.73 30.08
N ALA A 839 9.32 -41.11 29.03
CA ALA A 839 8.97 -41.80 27.80
C ALA A 839 10.21 -42.34 27.05
N LEU A 840 11.32 -41.60 27.04
CA LEU A 840 12.60 -42.03 26.47
C LEU A 840 13.23 -43.22 27.21
N ALA A 841 13.02 -43.31 28.53
CA ALA A 841 13.49 -44.43 29.34
C ALA A 841 12.78 -45.76 29.01
N GLY A 842 11.58 -45.73 28.41
CA GLY A 842 10.78 -46.93 28.12
C GLY A 842 10.24 -47.64 29.38
N LYS A 843 9.56 -48.79 29.20
CA LYS A 843 8.94 -49.55 30.29
C LYS A 843 10.00 -50.17 31.20
N GLY A 844 10.26 -49.52 32.34
CA GLY A 844 11.20 -50.00 33.37
C GLY A 844 12.65 -49.55 33.20
N GLY A 845 12.94 -48.59 32.30
CA GLY A 845 14.28 -48.03 32.15
C GLY A 845 14.66 -47.00 33.22
N ASN A 846 15.94 -46.62 33.25
CA ASN A 846 16.45 -45.66 34.21
C ASN A 846 16.07 -44.22 33.80
N VAL A 847 15.20 -43.58 34.57
CA VAL A 847 14.73 -42.21 34.34
C VAL A 847 15.78 -41.16 34.75
N ALA A 848 16.85 -41.54 35.48
CA ALA A 848 17.84 -40.58 35.98
C ALA A 848 18.82 -40.05 34.92
N GLY A 849 18.75 -40.57 33.68
CA GLY A 849 19.69 -40.31 32.59
C GLY A 849 21.09 -40.87 32.85
N VAL A 850 21.93 -40.91 31.83
CA VAL A 850 23.33 -41.34 31.92
C VAL A 850 24.23 -40.19 31.48
N ASP A 851 25.31 -39.95 32.21
CA ASP A 851 26.33 -39.00 31.80
C ASP A 851 27.15 -39.62 30.66
N GLU A 852 27.20 -38.94 29.52
CA GLU A 852 27.91 -39.41 28.33
C GLU A 852 29.02 -38.44 27.94
N ALA A 853 30.19 -38.99 27.61
CA ALA A 853 31.33 -38.19 27.20
C ALA A 853 31.03 -37.51 25.85
N GLY A 854 31.08 -36.18 25.84
CA GLY A 854 30.78 -35.37 24.66
C GLY A 854 29.47 -34.59 24.74
N CYS A 855 28.69 -34.71 25.82
CA CYS A 855 27.47 -33.94 26.08
C CYS A 855 27.54 -33.19 27.41
N ASP A 856 26.92 -32.00 27.46
CA ASP A 856 26.69 -31.25 28.71
C ASP A 856 25.35 -31.61 29.37
N THR A 857 24.45 -32.27 28.63
CA THR A 857 23.17 -32.79 29.13
C THR A 857 23.19 -34.32 29.21
N LYS A 858 22.38 -34.89 30.10
CA LYS A 858 22.30 -36.35 30.26
C LYS A 858 21.66 -37.01 29.05
N LEU A 859 22.14 -38.20 28.70
CA LEU A 859 21.50 -39.08 27.73
C LEU A 859 20.30 -39.77 28.39
N TYR A 860 19.12 -39.65 27.79
CA TYR A 860 17.91 -40.35 28.20
C TYR A 860 17.53 -41.40 27.14
N GLY A 861 17.23 -42.62 27.58
CA GLY A 861 17.09 -43.77 26.68
C GLY A 861 18.45 -44.25 26.14
N GLU A 862 18.44 -45.05 25.06
CA GLU A 862 19.68 -45.57 24.46
C GLU A 862 20.36 -44.58 23.49
N THR A 863 19.58 -43.68 22.88
CA THR A 863 20.05 -42.79 21.80
C THR A 863 19.71 -41.31 22.00
N GLY A 864 18.84 -40.96 22.95
CA GLY A 864 18.34 -39.60 23.15
C GLY A 864 17.26 -39.14 22.16
N ALA A 865 16.87 -39.99 21.21
CA ALA A 865 15.84 -39.71 20.22
C ALA A 865 14.58 -40.58 20.43
N GLY A 866 13.43 -40.03 20.11
CA GLY A 866 12.14 -40.72 20.14
C GLY A 866 11.30 -40.43 18.90
N PHE A 867 10.22 -41.18 18.77
CA PHE A 867 9.22 -41.00 17.74
C PHE A 867 7.84 -40.97 18.37
N ILE A 868 7.00 -40.02 17.97
CA ILE A 868 5.60 -40.01 18.38
C ILE A 868 4.71 -40.47 17.24
N THR A 869 3.65 -41.18 17.57
CA THR A 869 2.59 -41.58 16.65
C THR A 869 1.25 -41.27 17.29
N ILE A 870 0.45 -40.46 16.64
CA ILE A 870 -0.90 -40.13 17.08
C ILE A 870 -1.87 -40.93 16.24
N LYS A 871 -2.78 -41.63 16.91
CA LYS A 871 -3.81 -42.46 16.27
C LYS A 871 -5.19 -41.89 16.61
N MET A 872 -5.72 -41.09 15.69
CA MET A 872 -7.01 -40.44 15.81
C MET A 872 -8.16 -41.45 15.69
N TYR A 873 -9.05 -41.46 16.67
CA TYR A 873 -10.22 -42.33 16.67
C TYR A 873 -11.27 -41.85 15.65
N PRO A 874 -12.01 -42.76 15.00
CA PRO A 874 -13.11 -42.42 14.10
C PRO A 874 -14.40 -42.03 14.86
N VAL A 875 -14.29 -41.11 15.84
CA VAL A 875 -15.42 -40.63 16.67
C VAL A 875 -15.52 -39.09 16.67
N SER A 876 -16.73 -38.60 16.89
CA SER A 876 -17.03 -37.19 17.17
C SER A 876 -16.59 -36.83 18.59
N GLN A 877 -16.60 -35.52 18.92
CA GLN A 877 -16.28 -35.04 20.26
C GLN A 877 -17.17 -35.68 21.34
N ASN A 878 -18.39 -36.11 20.99
CA ASN A 878 -19.34 -36.75 21.90
C ASN A 878 -19.15 -38.28 22.00
N GLY A 879 -18.02 -38.81 21.49
CA GLY A 879 -17.68 -40.24 21.53
C GLY A 879 -18.41 -41.12 20.51
N ARG A 880 -19.35 -40.56 19.74
CA ARG A 880 -20.12 -41.31 18.73
C ARG A 880 -19.30 -41.54 17.47
N THR A 881 -19.37 -42.74 16.90
CA THR A 881 -18.70 -43.09 15.64
C THR A 881 -19.12 -42.16 14.50
N VAL A 882 -18.15 -41.60 13.79
CA VAL A 882 -18.42 -40.70 12.65
C VAL A 882 -18.92 -41.50 11.44
N ALA A 883 -19.61 -40.89 10.48
CA ALA A 883 -20.10 -41.60 9.29
C ALA A 883 -18.96 -42.08 8.36
N THR A 884 -19.25 -43.00 7.44
CA THR A 884 -18.34 -43.35 6.34
C THR A 884 -18.29 -42.21 5.32
N GLY A 885 -17.12 -41.64 5.07
CA GLY A 885 -16.93 -40.48 4.19
C GLY A 885 -15.53 -39.86 4.33
N PRO A 886 -15.18 -38.85 3.51
CA PRO A 886 -13.93 -38.11 3.63
C PRO A 886 -13.97 -37.08 4.79
N TYR A 887 -12.85 -36.99 5.51
CA TYR A 887 -12.61 -36.05 6.61
C TYR A 887 -11.29 -35.30 6.38
N ILE A 888 -11.20 -34.11 6.96
CA ILE A 888 -10.06 -33.22 6.92
C ILE A 888 -9.42 -33.21 8.32
N TYR A 889 -8.19 -33.67 8.43
CA TYR A 889 -7.40 -33.64 9.65
C TYR A 889 -6.39 -32.51 9.57
N GLN A 890 -6.54 -31.49 10.40
CA GLN A 890 -5.58 -30.41 10.56
C GLN A 890 -4.69 -30.71 11.77
N VAL A 891 -3.44 -31.07 11.53
CA VAL A 891 -2.47 -31.43 12.56
C VAL A 891 -1.51 -30.26 12.76
N THR A 892 -1.45 -29.71 13.96
CA THR A 892 -0.46 -28.73 14.39
C THR A 892 0.49 -29.39 15.39
N PHE A 893 1.78 -29.44 15.07
CA PHE A 893 2.84 -29.91 15.95
C PHE A 893 3.76 -28.75 16.28
N VAL A 894 4.07 -28.55 17.56
CA VAL A 894 4.98 -27.50 18.06
C VAL A 894 6.09 -28.17 18.83
N GLN A 895 7.33 -27.97 18.42
CA GLN A 895 8.50 -28.42 19.15
C GLN A 895 9.16 -27.23 19.85
N GLU A 896 9.42 -27.36 21.14
CA GLU A 896 10.07 -26.32 21.93
C GLU A 896 11.59 -26.35 21.68
N ALA A 897 12.26 -25.21 21.87
CA ALA A 897 13.72 -25.17 21.79
C ALA A 897 14.34 -26.00 22.93
N TYR A 898 15.26 -26.90 22.61
CA TYR A 898 15.85 -27.83 23.57
C TYR A 898 17.18 -28.39 23.08
N THR A 899 18.16 -28.61 23.98
CA THR A 899 19.44 -29.24 23.62
C THR A 899 19.51 -30.64 24.25
N ALA A 900 19.32 -31.67 23.43
CA ALA A 900 19.38 -33.05 23.85
C ALA A 900 20.79 -33.64 23.65
N CYS A 901 21.18 -34.61 24.46
CA CYS A 901 22.33 -35.45 24.17
C CYS A 901 21.91 -36.59 23.25
N ILE A 902 22.55 -36.73 22.09
CA ILE A 902 22.26 -37.77 21.10
C ILE A 902 23.43 -38.71 20.97
N LYS A 903 23.14 -40.02 20.89
CA LYS A 903 24.15 -41.06 20.76
C LYS A 903 23.99 -41.84 19.44
N GLU A 904 25.01 -41.78 18.58
CA GLU A 904 25.16 -42.56 17.35
C GLU A 904 26.25 -43.60 17.56
N GLY A 905 25.86 -44.88 17.64
CA GLY A 905 26.78 -45.96 17.98
C GLY A 905 27.44 -45.75 19.34
N SER A 906 28.76 -45.56 19.36
CA SER A 906 29.55 -45.33 20.58
C SER A 906 29.82 -43.85 20.88
N SER A 907 29.39 -42.92 20.02
CA SER A 907 29.70 -41.50 20.12
C SER A 907 28.47 -40.71 20.53
N ALA A 908 28.62 -39.76 21.45
CA ALA A 908 27.56 -38.86 21.87
C ALA A 908 27.93 -37.38 21.63
N TRP A 909 26.94 -36.54 21.35
CA TRP A 909 27.11 -35.09 21.18
C TRP A 909 25.83 -34.31 21.53
N PRO A 910 25.95 -33.02 21.90
CA PRO A 910 24.80 -32.15 22.07
C PRO A 910 24.15 -31.84 20.71
N HIS A 911 22.83 -31.97 20.65
CA HIS A 911 22.03 -31.60 19.50
C HIS A 911 21.00 -30.56 19.90
N THR A 912 21.17 -29.34 19.39
CA THR A 912 20.25 -28.23 19.62
C THR A 912 19.08 -28.29 18.66
N ILE A 913 17.90 -28.43 19.23
CA ILE A 913 16.60 -28.36 18.58
C ILE A 913 16.12 -26.91 18.73
N TYR A 914 15.79 -26.29 17.61
CA TYR A 914 15.18 -24.97 17.61
C TYR A 914 13.66 -25.07 17.74
N TYR A 915 13.04 -24.02 18.27
CA TYR A 915 11.59 -23.92 18.29
C TYR A 915 11.04 -24.07 16.87
N SER A 916 10.06 -24.95 16.68
CA SER A 916 9.39 -25.15 15.40
C SER A 916 7.90 -25.35 15.58
N ARG A 917 7.11 -24.90 14.61
CA ARG A 917 5.68 -25.16 14.53
C ARG A 917 5.34 -25.60 13.11
N THR A 918 4.79 -26.79 12.97
CA THR A 918 4.26 -27.31 11.72
C THR A 918 2.73 -27.31 11.77
N SER A 919 2.09 -27.14 10.61
CA SER A 919 0.64 -27.25 10.47
C SER A 919 0.34 -27.93 9.13
N GLU A 920 -0.22 -29.12 9.20
CA GLU A 920 -0.41 -30.03 8.08
C GLU A 920 -1.89 -30.37 7.92
N THR A 921 -2.34 -30.59 6.69
CA THR A 921 -3.73 -30.97 6.40
C THR A 921 -3.77 -32.29 5.65
N TYR A 922 -4.44 -33.28 6.21
CA TYR A 922 -4.66 -34.58 5.58
C TYR A 922 -6.13 -34.76 5.20
N ARG A 923 -6.38 -35.26 3.98
CA ARG A 923 -7.71 -35.67 3.53
C ARG A 923 -7.77 -37.19 3.51
N ARG A 924 -8.50 -37.78 4.44
CA ARG A 924 -8.63 -39.24 4.62
C ARG A 924 -10.06 -39.59 4.99
N GLY A 925 -10.54 -40.73 4.52
CA GLY A 925 -11.93 -41.11 4.66
C GLY A 925 -12.13 -42.61 4.71
N TYR A 926 -13.29 -42.99 5.23
CA TYR A 926 -13.64 -44.37 5.51
C TYR A 926 -14.66 -44.88 4.48
N LYS A 927 -14.36 -45.97 3.77
CA LYS A 927 -15.34 -46.71 2.97
C LYS A 927 -16.07 -47.74 3.84
N ARG A 928 -17.35 -47.96 3.53
CA ARG A 928 -18.15 -49.05 4.12
C ARG A 928 -17.50 -50.39 3.73
N ALA A 929 -17.21 -51.25 4.72
CA ALA A 929 -16.76 -52.61 4.44
C ALA A 929 -17.84 -53.36 3.64
N LYS A 930 -17.43 -54.09 2.59
CA LYS A 930 -18.33 -55.05 1.95
C LYS A 930 -18.63 -56.11 3.01
N VAL A 931 -19.89 -56.23 3.42
CA VAL A 931 -20.37 -57.35 4.24
C VAL A 931 -19.96 -58.63 3.50
N LYS A 932 -19.16 -59.48 4.15
CA LYS A 932 -18.89 -60.83 3.67
C LYS A 932 -20.01 -61.75 4.09
#